data_AF-A0AAD7HR66-F1
#
_entry.id   AF-A0AAD7HR66-F1
#
_cell.length_a   1.000
_cell.length_b   1.000
_cell.length_c   1.000
_cell.angle_alpha   90.00
_cell.angle_beta   90.00
_cell.angle_gamma   90.00
#
_symmetry.space_group_name_H-M   'P 1'
#
loop_
_entity.id
_entity.type
_entity.pdbx_description
1 polymer ?
#
loop_
_entity_poly.entity_id
_entity_poly.type
_entity_poly.pdbx_seq_one_letter_code
_entity_poly.pdbx_strand_id
1 'polypeptide(L)'
;MCIAAHQDQGLVIYSHAVFCLVSSSSRDHSDMPVCVGCSIDFYSLTHELCYKCQELAGKSEPEKAPIRAMGQCLGCAVVYRELQASLCNSCCQNYAISSHLYTSDFTSELWEIAQGYKKTASDHRLGVPRIQNSSLQKAVASAALKKATSGISRGPTRGAALLQELQDKREQGKKVKFTVTVCKSIEGEKNGIMTISPIPNIRPVENIHEDEQIYSALDHLCVQVQGYHAQLFPTAAKIRRQMVTFYAQETVAAKYFSIPDEHLITGTVSDFLRFFLDQGHISKAQFEAKQLQLRLVVNESELVNNSALDTATFDLYFISQYPVGNSGFAVPSSAAPGSRSVRASSTSSRSGAGPSNGRASTTSAPITRFSAWPKPTTSFSRACKMVEYKFKRYAVEVSGMEVTYSMPVEQQTESILVSEDWMIGRDNSEKAFQSGFLGSGTVKNVIYARIGNTEYTLGQAQDIAMNNGPHLSMLFCELKNLHHGDIIAKDLFSYAEDINVSIPRFQFNVEGAILGALEPCAEPGKDVLPHTHFLATRLLPCGPADLAIQKFTGNQDCGADPTDSMTMAIHAFSHYVPIYTDNNLVLCDLQGMYDRRKVMTLVDPQSHSSEADTTRRPYWDMGPNAIKTFLRHHLKVCHENVLCNQLQLQDLKMEYAEVSDKRPRSPSKSPEQRKKPRTAPLRHGTSDSLLTVEEFIRLNVVTRVSHWSTKMGDKSSLSSGTEQDSTSKYGYACMYTIFLMKRYAWAATFHNKNFDGTRFDELRDPISLLLLRPRHHPCRREELKSRPAPADNINALSNNVAANSALLPPSTGNTFDAVHVSPTMPSTTPP
;
A
#
# COMPACT_ATOMS: atom_id res chain seq x y z
N MET A 1 44.14 -26.01 25.06
CA MET A 1 42.87 -26.62 25.49
C MET A 1 41.85 -26.19 24.47
N CYS A 2 41.61 -27.05 23.48
CA CYS A 2 40.33 -27.75 23.23
C CYS A 2 39.23 -26.78 22.77
N ILE A 3 38.47 -26.94 21.68
CA ILE A 3 38.38 -27.78 20.46
C ILE A 3 37.06 -27.28 19.83
N ALA A 4 37.03 -26.97 18.53
CA ALA A 4 35.84 -27.06 17.65
C ALA A 4 36.33 -26.66 16.24
N ALA A 5 36.95 -27.56 15.48
CA ALA A 5 36.31 -28.48 14.53
C ALA A 5 35.59 -27.74 13.37
N HIS A 6 36.38 -27.24 12.41
CA HIS A 6 35.93 -26.92 11.05
C HIS A 6 36.03 -28.18 10.19
N GLN A 7 34.91 -28.59 9.58
CA GLN A 7 34.88 -29.57 8.49
C GLN A 7 34.70 -28.80 7.18
N ASP A 8 35.78 -28.72 6.39
CA ASP A 8 35.72 -28.35 4.98
C ASP A 8 35.12 -29.51 4.19
N GLN A 9 33.93 -29.31 3.63
CA GLN A 9 33.39 -30.19 2.59
C GLN A 9 33.93 -29.75 1.24
N GLY A 10 34.71 -30.63 0.61
CA GLY A 10 35.19 -30.47 -0.74
C GLY A 10 34.04 -30.41 -1.75
N LEU A 11 33.97 -29.28 -2.47
CA LEU A 11 33.09 -29.07 -3.60
C LEU A 11 33.55 -29.95 -4.78
N VAL A 12 32.84 -31.05 -5.04
CA VAL A 12 33.01 -31.83 -6.28
C VAL A 12 32.23 -31.12 -7.39
N ILE A 13 32.95 -30.37 -8.23
CA ILE A 13 32.39 -29.74 -9.43
C ILE A 13 32.10 -30.82 -10.47
N TYR A 14 30.83 -31.22 -10.60
CA TYR A 14 30.35 -31.91 -11.80
C TYR A 14 29.93 -30.85 -12.83
N SER A 15 30.78 -30.58 -13.82
CA SER A 15 30.39 -29.80 -14.99
C SER A 15 29.51 -30.65 -15.91
N HIS A 16 28.19 -30.59 -15.71
CA HIS A 16 27.25 -30.96 -16.77
C HIS A 16 27.13 -29.79 -17.74
N ALA A 17 27.97 -29.80 -18.77
CA ALA A 17 27.79 -28.96 -19.95
C ALA A 17 26.55 -29.45 -20.72
N VAL A 18 25.39 -28.91 -20.38
CA VAL A 18 24.20 -29.01 -21.24
C VAL A 18 24.39 -27.97 -22.35
N PHE A 19 24.85 -28.42 -23.51
CA PHE A 19 24.75 -27.66 -24.75
C PHE A 19 23.27 -27.54 -25.12
N CYS A 20 22.59 -26.51 -24.61
CA CYS A 20 21.38 -26.00 -25.23
C CYS A 20 21.81 -25.12 -26.40
N LEU A 21 21.74 -25.67 -27.61
CA LEU A 21 21.63 -24.87 -28.84
C LEU A 21 20.26 -24.17 -28.81
N VAL A 22 20.17 -23.07 -28.06
CA VAL A 22 19.23 -22.01 -28.40
C VAL A 22 19.87 -21.28 -29.55
N SER A 23 19.27 -21.36 -30.73
CA SER A 23 19.60 -20.50 -31.86
C SER A 23 19.27 -19.06 -31.46
N SER A 24 20.21 -18.39 -30.80
CA SER A 24 20.31 -16.94 -30.79
C SER A 24 20.74 -16.52 -32.19
N SER A 25 19.76 -16.31 -33.08
CA SER A 25 19.99 -15.48 -34.24
C SER A 25 20.26 -14.08 -33.72
N SER A 26 21.54 -13.69 -33.67
CA SER A 26 21.91 -12.29 -33.83
C SER A 26 21.27 -11.83 -35.13
N ARG A 27 20.14 -11.14 -35.06
CA ARG A 27 19.63 -10.41 -36.21
C ARG A 27 20.65 -9.32 -36.47
N ASP A 28 21.40 -9.47 -37.56
CA ASP A 28 22.10 -8.36 -38.19
C ASP A 28 21.10 -7.20 -38.31
N HIS A 29 21.58 -5.99 -38.01
CA HIS A 29 20.81 -4.74 -38.03
C HIS A 29 20.31 -4.31 -39.43
N SER A 30 20.13 -5.23 -40.38
CA SER A 30 19.97 -4.91 -41.79
C SER A 30 18.55 -5.04 -42.36
N ASP A 31 17.56 -5.58 -41.64
CA ASP A 31 16.17 -5.62 -42.17
C ASP A 31 15.16 -5.17 -41.11
N MET A 32 14.84 -3.86 -41.12
CA MET A 32 13.62 -3.39 -40.45
C MET A 32 12.41 -3.94 -41.22
N PRO A 33 11.39 -4.52 -40.56
CA PRO A 33 10.24 -5.04 -41.25
C PRO A 33 9.50 -3.93 -42.02
N VAL A 34 9.34 -4.16 -43.31
CA VAL A 34 8.73 -3.21 -44.26
C VAL A 34 7.25 -3.57 -44.46
N CYS A 35 6.35 -2.59 -44.35
CA CYS A 35 4.96 -2.80 -44.72
C CYS A 35 4.83 -3.00 -46.23
N VAL A 36 4.27 -4.13 -46.67
CA VAL A 36 4.07 -4.46 -48.10
C VAL A 36 3.10 -3.48 -48.78
N GLY A 37 2.20 -2.86 -48.02
CA GLY A 37 1.17 -1.94 -48.54
C GLY A 37 1.64 -0.51 -48.78
N CYS A 38 2.57 0.01 -47.97
CA CYS A 38 3.06 1.40 -48.08
C CYS A 38 4.58 1.54 -48.18
N SER A 39 5.32 0.44 -48.09
CA SER A 39 6.78 0.39 -48.11
C SER A 39 7.46 1.23 -47.03
N ILE A 40 6.76 1.50 -45.92
CA ILE A 40 7.33 2.17 -44.75
C ILE A 40 7.95 1.11 -43.84
N ASP A 41 9.15 1.39 -43.35
CA ASP A 41 9.86 0.56 -42.41
C ASP A 41 9.38 0.86 -40.98
N PHE A 42 9.19 -0.21 -40.20
CA PHE A 42 8.74 -0.11 -38.82
C PHE A 42 9.68 -0.90 -37.92
N TYR A 43 9.84 -0.46 -36.68
CA TYR A 43 10.70 -1.14 -35.74
C TYR A 43 10.11 -2.46 -35.20
N SER A 44 8.80 -2.48 -35.00
CA SER A 44 8.07 -3.61 -34.44
C SER A 44 6.76 -3.83 -35.19
N LEU A 45 6.88 -4.15 -36.48
CA LEU A 45 5.74 -4.55 -37.29
C LEU A 45 5.54 -6.06 -37.17
N THR A 46 4.40 -6.45 -36.63
CA THR A 46 4.01 -7.86 -36.39
C THR A 46 3.29 -8.51 -37.57
N HIS A 47 2.92 -7.73 -38.59
CA HIS A 47 2.11 -8.16 -39.74
C HIS A 47 2.69 -7.64 -41.06
N GLU A 48 2.42 -8.30 -42.19
CA GLU A 48 2.90 -7.83 -43.50
C GLU A 48 2.37 -6.43 -43.90
N LEU A 49 1.20 -6.04 -43.36
CA LEU A 49 0.61 -4.72 -43.52
C LEU A 49 0.60 -3.97 -42.20
N CYS A 50 0.98 -2.69 -42.23
CA CYS A 50 0.82 -1.77 -41.12
C CYS A 50 -0.67 -1.49 -40.85
N TYR A 51 -1.03 -1.06 -39.63
CA TYR A 51 -2.44 -0.84 -39.27
C TYR A 51 -3.15 0.16 -40.20
N LYS A 52 -2.43 1.17 -40.72
CA LYS A 52 -2.96 2.11 -41.71
C LYS A 52 -3.32 1.43 -43.04
N CYS A 53 -2.45 0.57 -43.56
CA CYS A 53 -2.74 -0.20 -44.78
C CYS A 53 -3.84 -1.25 -44.56
N GLN A 54 -3.92 -1.84 -43.36
CA GLN A 54 -5.01 -2.74 -43.00
C GLN A 54 -6.36 -2.02 -42.97
N GLU A 55 -6.44 -0.84 -42.36
CA GLU A 55 -7.67 -0.06 -42.32
C GLU A 55 -8.09 0.49 -43.70
N LEU A 56 -7.14 0.75 -44.58
CA LEU A 56 -7.42 1.18 -45.97
C LEU A 56 -7.93 0.04 -46.85
N ALA A 57 -7.68 -1.22 -46.48
CA ALA A 57 -8.11 -2.37 -47.25
C ALA A 57 -9.65 -2.51 -47.21
N GLY A 58 -10.29 -2.61 -48.38
CA GLY A 58 -11.74 -2.77 -48.49
C GLY A 58 -12.58 -1.52 -48.25
N LYS A 59 -11.97 -0.35 -48.05
CA LYS A 59 -12.68 0.94 -47.90
C LYS A 59 -12.92 1.64 -49.24
N SER A 60 -14.00 2.41 -49.33
CA SER A 60 -14.25 3.31 -50.46
C SER A 60 -13.33 4.54 -50.42
N GLU A 61 -13.07 5.21 -51.55
CA GLU A 61 -12.18 6.40 -51.56
C GLU A 61 -12.58 7.52 -50.58
N PRO A 62 -13.88 7.84 -50.36
CA PRO A 62 -14.28 8.81 -49.34
C PRO A 62 -13.89 8.41 -47.91
N GLU A 63 -13.90 7.11 -47.61
CA GLU A 63 -13.51 6.58 -46.30
C GLU A 63 -11.98 6.49 -46.14
N LYS A 64 -11.23 6.36 -47.24
CA LYS A 64 -9.77 6.33 -47.20
C LYS A 64 -9.16 7.68 -46.86
N ALA A 65 -9.78 8.79 -47.28
CA ALA A 65 -9.27 10.14 -47.05
C ALA A 65 -8.98 10.45 -45.56
N PRO A 66 -9.91 10.24 -44.61
CA PRO A 66 -9.63 10.49 -43.20
C PRO A 66 -8.60 9.54 -42.61
N ILE A 67 -8.53 8.29 -43.06
CA ILE A 67 -7.54 7.30 -42.59
C ILE A 67 -6.13 7.69 -43.07
N ARG A 68 -5.98 8.13 -44.33
CA ARG A 68 -4.73 8.66 -44.88
C ARG A 68 -4.21 9.87 -44.08
N ALA A 69 -5.11 10.69 -43.53
CA ALA A 69 -4.78 11.87 -42.73
C ALA A 69 -4.36 11.57 -41.27
N MET A 70 -4.58 10.35 -40.75
CA MET A 70 -4.17 10.01 -39.39
C MET A 70 -2.66 9.79 -39.28
N GLY A 71 -2.06 10.23 -38.17
CA GLY A 71 -0.67 9.95 -37.83
C GLY A 71 -0.45 8.47 -37.54
N GLN A 72 0.72 7.95 -37.88
CA GLN A 72 1.08 6.55 -37.68
C GLN A 72 2.44 6.45 -36.97
N CYS A 73 2.48 5.65 -35.89
CA CYS A 73 3.71 5.42 -35.13
C CYS A 73 4.67 4.50 -35.92
N LEU A 74 5.90 4.95 -36.17
CA LEU A 74 6.95 4.15 -36.82
C LEU A 74 7.50 3.03 -35.92
N GLY A 75 7.26 3.11 -34.60
CA GLY A 75 7.65 2.07 -33.64
C GLY A 75 6.76 0.83 -33.72
N CYS A 76 5.45 1.00 -33.52
CA CYS A 76 4.48 -0.10 -33.39
C CYS A 76 3.41 -0.14 -34.50
N ALA A 77 3.55 0.69 -35.53
CA ALA A 77 2.61 0.81 -36.66
C ALA A 77 1.18 1.28 -36.31
N VAL A 78 0.85 1.58 -35.06
CA VAL A 78 -0.49 2.01 -34.61
C VAL A 78 -0.84 3.40 -35.16
N VAL A 79 -2.12 3.58 -35.52
CA VAL A 79 -2.66 4.81 -36.11
C VAL A 79 -3.48 5.58 -35.07
N TYR A 80 -3.25 6.89 -34.97
CA TYR A 80 -4.03 7.79 -34.12
C TYR A 80 -4.30 9.10 -34.86
N ARG A 81 -5.51 9.63 -34.71
CA ARG A 81 -5.90 10.90 -35.35
C ARG A 81 -5.06 12.10 -34.87
N GLU A 82 -4.59 12.05 -33.62
CA GLU A 82 -3.91 13.17 -32.93
C GLU A 82 -2.40 12.94 -32.77
N LEU A 83 -1.84 11.89 -33.38
CA LEU A 83 -0.41 11.63 -33.32
C LEU A 83 0.33 12.59 -34.25
N GLN A 84 0.96 13.61 -33.67
CA GLN A 84 1.77 14.60 -34.38
C GLN A 84 3.23 14.15 -34.56
N ALA A 85 3.74 13.30 -33.66
CA ALA A 85 5.11 12.78 -33.70
C ALA A 85 5.21 11.46 -34.49
N SER A 86 6.41 11.13 -34.98
CA SER A 86 6.67 9.87 -35.67
C SER A 86 6.58 8.63 -34.78
N LEU A 87 6.67 8.80 -33.45
CA LEU A 87 6.54 7.73 -32.45
C LEU A 87 5.43 8.07 -31.44
N CYS A 88 4.66 7.06 -31.02
CA CYS A 88 3.74 7.21 -29.88
C CYS A 88 4.52 7.27 -28.57
N ASN A 89 3.91 7.79 -27.50
CA ASN A 89 4.58 7.93 -26.19
C ASN A 89 5.17 6.60 -25.66
N SER A 90 4.47 5.48 -25.87
CA SER A 90 4.97 4.17 -25.45
C SER A 90 6.23 3.75 -26.23
N CYS A 91 6.24 3.92 -27.56
CA CYS A 91 7.44 3.65 -28.36
C CYS A 91 8.56 4.64 -28.03
N CYS A 92 8.25 5.92 -27.80
CA CYS A 92 9.24 6.93 -27.41
C CYS A 92 9.92 6.55 -26.08
N GLN A 93 9.15 6.14 -25.07
CA GLN A 93 9.69 5.69 -23.78
C GLN A 93 10.53 4.41 -23.93
N ASN A 94 10.05 3.43 -24.68
CA ASN A 94 10.78 2.18 -24.89
C ASN A 94 12.07 2.39 -25.72
N TYR A 95 12.08 3.33 -26.66
CA TYR A 95 13.27 3.67 -27.45
C TYR A 95 14.27 4.51 -26.66
N ALA A 96 13.80 5.45 -25.84
CA ALA A 96 14.65 6.25 -24.94
C ALA A 96 15.44 5.38 -23.95
N ILE A 97 14.90 4.22 -23.59
CA ILE A 97 15.56 3.24 -22.72
C ILE A 97 16.62 2.42 -23.49
N SER A 98 16.55 2.33 -24.83
CA SER A 98 17.35 1.39 -25.63
C SER A 98 18.49 2.02 -26.45
N SER A 99 18.40 3.29 -26.87
CA SER A 99 19.42 3.90 -27.75
C SER A 99 20.14 5.12 -27.15
N HIS A 100 21.45 5.01 -26.97
CA HIS A 100 22.39 6.08 -26.59
C HIS A 100 22.58 7.21 -27.66
N LEU A 101 21.61 7.42 -28.55
CA LEU A 101 21.69 8.42 -29.62
C LEU A 101 20.60 9.48 -29.45
N TYR A 102 20.74 10.35 -28.46
CA TYR A 102 20.01 11.61 -28.41
C TYR A 102 20.98 12.75 -28.65
N THR A 103 20.87 13.40 -29.80
CA THR A 103 21.39 14.75 -30.01
C THR A 103 20.43 15.76 -29.38
N SER A 104 21.00 16.83 -28.81
CA SER A 104 20.34 17.84 -27.96
C SER A 104 19.18 18.62 -28.61
N ASP A 105 18.94 18.47 -29.90
CA ASP A 105 17.94 19.26 -30.63
C ASP A 105 16.51 18.74 -30.46
N PHE A 106 16.31 17.44 -30.20
CA PHE A 106 14.96 16.86 -30.11
C PHE A 106 14.20 17.24 -28.82
N THR A 107 14.93 17.48 -27.73
CA THR A 107 14.35 17.94 -26.45
C THR A 107 13.76 19.35 -26.54
N SER A 108 14.35 20.21 -27.37
CA SER A 108 13.87 21.58 -27.60
C SER A 108 12.57 21.57 -28.40
N GLU A 109 12.47 20.70 -29.41
CA GLU A 109 11.26 20.55 -30.25
C GLU A 109 10.08 19.98 -29.45
N LEU A 110 10.33 18.96 -28.60
CA LEU A 110 9.32 18.42 -27.68
C LEU A 110 8.83 19.47 -26.66
N TRP A 111 9.72 20.33 -26.18
CA TRP A 111 9.37 21.40 -25.25
C TRP A 111 8.51 22.47 -25.92
N GLU A 112 8.82 22.87 -27.16
CA GLU A 112 8.01 23.82 -27.92
C GLU A 112 6.62 23.26 -28.26
N ILE A 113 6.51 21.98 -28.60
CA ILE A 113 5.22 21.30 -28.83
C ILE A 113 4.38 21.27 -27.55
N ALA A 114 4.99 20.96 -26.40
CA ALA A 114 4.30 20.97 -25.10
C ALA A 114 3.81 22.38 -24.71
N GLN A 115 4.59 23.42 -24.99
CA GLN A 115 4.19 24.81 -24.78
C GLN A 115 3.06 25.24 -25.74
N GLY A 116 3.10 24.79 -26.99
CA GLY A 116 2.01 25.00 -27.96
C GLY A 116 0.69 24.38 -27.51
N TYR A 117 0.72 23.18 -26.93
CA TYR A 117 -0.44 22.52 -26.33
C TYR A 117 -1.00 23.29 -25.14
N LYS A 118 -0.14 23.83 -24.27
CA LYS A 118 -0.56 24.63 -23.12
C LYS A 118 -1.28 25.91 -23.55
N LYS A 119 -0.84 26.51 -24.67
CA LYS A 119 -1.42 27.72 -25.25
C LYS A 119 -2.75 27.48 -25.98
N THR A 120 -2.89 26.36 -26.69
CA THR A 120 -4.12 26.02 -27.42
C THR A 120 -5.20 25.40 -26.54
N ALA A 121 -4.82 24.69 -25.47
CA ALA A 121 -5.76 24.14 -24.50
C ALA A 121 -6.42 25.22 -23.62
N SER A 122 -5.75 26.37 -23.37
CA SER A 122 -6.35 27.49 -22.64
C SER A 122 -7.41 28.23 -23.43
N ASP A 123 -7.27 28.28 -24.76
CA ASP A 123 -8.16 29.06 -25.63
C ASP A 123 -9.52 28.39 -25.83
N HIS A 124 -9.64 27.08 -25.60
CA HIS A 124 -10.85 26.33 -25.96
C HIS A 124 -11.84 26.05 -24.81
N ARG A 125 -11.61 26.51 -23.57
CA ARG A 125 -12.49 26.14 -22.44
C ARG A 125 -12.94 27.17 -21.41
N LEU A 126 -12.46 28.40 -21.34
CA LEU A 126 -12.93 29.33 -20.29
C LEU A 126 -13.00 30.77 -20.79
N GLY A 127 -14.18 31.24 -21.21
CA GLY A 127 -14.38 32.69 -21.38
C GLY A 127 -15.53 33.17 -22.25
N VAL A 128 -16.15 32.32 -23.09
CA VAL A 128 -17.30 32.78 -23.90
C VAL A 128 -18.61 32.44 -23.19
N PRO A 129 -19.38 33.43 -22.69
CA PRO A 129 -20.69 33.16 -22.12
C PRO A 129 -21.59 32.59 -23.21
N ARG A 130 -21.93 31.30 -23.10
CA ARG A 130 -22.99 30.70 -23.93
C ARG A 130 -24.28 31.45 -23.65
N ILE A 131 -24.81 32.13 -24.68
CA ILE A 131 -26.16 32.69 -24.68
C ILE A 131 -27.12 31.52 -24.44
N GLN A 132 -27.61 31.40 -23.20
CA GLN A 132 -28.60 30.39 -22.84
C GLN A 132 -29.90 30.64 -23.60
N ASN A 133 -30.45 29.56 -24.14
CA ASN A 133 -31.68 29.56 -24.92
C ASN A 133 -32.84 30.11 -24.07
N SER A 134 -33.56 31.12 -24.58
CA SER A 134 -34.59 31.87 -23.82
C SER A 134 -35.78 31.00 -23.39
N SER A 135 -35.98 29.85 -24.04
CA SER A 135 -36.94 28.83 -23.66
C SER A 135 -36.61 28.13 -22.34
N LEU A 136 -35.32 27.96 -22.02
CA LEU A 136 -34.89 27.35 -20.75
C LEU A 136 -35.08 28.30 -19.57
N GLN A 137 -34.85 29.60 -19.77
CA GLN A 137 -35.10 30.61 -18.74
C GLN A 137 -36.60 30.73 -18.41
N LYS A 138 -37.48 30.59 -19.41
CA LYS A 138 -38.94 30.55 -19.18
C LYS A 138 -39.40 29.28 -18.48
N ALA A 139 -38.75 28.14 -18.71
CA ALA A 139 -39.03 26.90 -17.99
C ALA A 139 -38.62 26.97 -16.52
N VAL A 140 -37.46 27.57 -16.21
CA VAL A 140 -36.99 27.77 -14.83
C VAL A 140 -37.83 28.81 -14.09
N ALA A 141 -38.22 29.90 -14.74
CA ALA A 141 -39.10 30.90 -14.15
C ALA A 141 -40.53 30.37 -13.88
N SER A 142 -41.07 29.53 -14.77
CA SER A 142 -42.39 28.92 -14.56
C SER A 142 -42.37 27.79 -13.51
N ALA A 143 -41.25 27.09 -13.35
CA ALA A 143 -41.04 26.14 -12.25
C ALA A 143 -40.93 26.85 -10.89
N ALA A 144 -40.30 28.03 -10.84
CA ALA A 144 -40.25 28.84 -9.63
C ALA A 144 -41.63 29.41 -9.24
N LEU A 145 -42.45 29.82 -10.21
CA LEU A 145 -43.80 30.34 -9.95
C LEU A 145 -44.80 29.26 -9.48
N LYS A 146 -44.68 28.02 -10.00
CA LYS A 146 -45.52 26.89 -9.54
C LYS A 146 -45.20 26.45 -8.12
N LYS A 147 -43.97 26.68 -7.63
CA LYS A 147 -43.59 26.37 -6.24
C LYS A 147 -44.15 27.39 -5.23
N ALA A 148 -44.51 28.60 -5.67
CA ALA A 148 -45.08 29.63 -4.83
C ALA A 148 -46.61 29.52 -4.64
N THR A 149 -47.31 28.78 -5.50
CA THR A 149 -48.80 28.73 -5.51
C THR A 149 -49.40 27.43 -4.97
N SER A 150 -48.60 26.39 -4.70
CA SER A 150 -49.08 25.14 -4.07
C SER A 150 -49.01 25.12 -2.53
N GLY A 151 -48.83 26.29 -1.89
CA GLY A 151 -48.61 26.46 -0.45
C GLY A 151 -49.85 26.52 0.45
N ILE A 152 -51.02 26.05 -0.01
CA ILE A 152 -52.21 25.88 0.84
C ILE A 152 -52.58 24.39 0.89
N SER A 153 -51.61 23.56 1.23
CA SER A 153 -51.89 22.23 1.79
C SER A 153 -51.38 22.24 3.22
N ARG A 154 -52.21 21.73 4.12
CA ARG A 154 -52.08 21.71 5.58
C ARG A 154 -50.63 21.46 6.00
N GLY A 155 -49.97 22.54 6.42
CA GLY A 155 -48.57 22.50 6.83
C GLY A 155 -48.36 21.58 8.03
N PRO A 156 -47.16 21.01 8.18
CA PRO A 156 -46.79 20.28 9.37
C PRO A 156 -47.08 21.16 10.59
N THR A 157 -47.84 20.59 11.54
CA THR A 157 -48.25 21.23 12.78
C THR A 157 -47.08 22.00 13.40
N ARG A 158 -47.33 23.23 13.87
CA ARG A 158 -46.39 24.13 14.57
C ARG A 158 -45.51 23.43 15.63
N GLY A 159 -45.99 22.30 16.19
CA GLY A 159 -45.22 21.43 17.08
C GLY A 159 -44.02 20.71 16.43
N ALA A 160 -44.07 20.34 15.15
CA ALA A 160 -42.96 19.68 14.45
C ALA A 160 -41.79 20.64 14.20
N ALA A 161 -42.08 21.91 13.86
CA ALA A 161 -41.05 22.94 13.72
C ALA A 161 -40.38 23.25 15.07
N LEU A 162 -41.16 23.31 16.16
CA LEU A 162 -40.61 23.49 17.51
C LEU A 162 -39.75 22.29 17.95
N LEU A 163 -40.17 21.06 17.63
CA LEU A 163 -39.40 19.84 17.91
C LEU A 163 -38.08 19.82 17.13
N GLN A 164 -38.10 20.20 15.85
CA GLN A 164 -36.88 20.34 15.05
C GLN A 164 -35.95 21.42 15.63
N GLU A 165 -36.47 22.59 15.99
CA GLU A 165 -35.66 23.66 16.59
C GLU A 165 -35.04 23.25 17.92
N LEU A 166 -35.76 22.49 18.75
CA LEU A 166 -35.24 21.93 20.00
C LEU A 166 -34.18 20.83 19.74
N GLN A 167 -34.35 20.01 18.70
CA GLN A 167 -33.35 19.03 18.28
C GLN A 167 -32.09 19.73 17.77
N ASP A 168 -32.22 20.73 16.91
CA ASP A 168 -31.10 21.52 16.38
C ASP A 168 -30.36 22.24 17.50
N LYS A 169 -31.06 22.83 18.48
CA LYS A 169 -30.45 23.43 19.69
C LYS A 169 -29.73 22.40 20.55
N ARG A 170 -30.28 21.20 20.69
CA ARG A 170 -29.66 20.10 21.44
C ARG A 170 -28.41 19.60 20.72
N GLU A 171 -28.45 19.46 19.40
CA GLU A 171 -27.30 19.04 18.58
C GLU A 171 -26.22 20.13 18.52
N GLN A 172 -26.59 21.40 18.42
CA GLN A 172 -25.65 22.52 18.55
C GLN A 172 -24.98 22.54 19.92
N GLY A 173 -25.72 22.21 20.98
CA GLY A 173 -25.19 22.07 22.32
C GLY A 173 -24.14 20.97 22.46
N LYS A 174 -24.02 20.04 21.50
CA LYS A 174 -22.99 18.99 21.45
C LYS A 174 -21.78 19.33 20.59
N LYS A 175 -21.70 20.54 20.04
CA LYS A 175 -20.56 20.95 19.21
C LYS A 175 -19.56 21.74 20.02
N VAL A 176 -18.28 21.43 19.81
CA VAL A 176 -17.14 22.18 20.31
C VAL A 176 -16.64 23.10 19.20
N LYS A 177 -16.55 24.39 19.49
CA LYS A 177 -16.06 25.41 18.58
C LYS A 177 -14.53 25.47 18.65
N PHE A 178 -13.87 24.97 17.61
CA PHE A 178 -12.44 25.10 17.40
C PHE A 178 -12.15 26.44 16.72
N THR A 179 -11.21 27.20 17.29
CA THR A 179 -10.63 28.38 16.63
C THR A 179 -9.14 28.11 16.45
N VAL A 180 -8.73 27.99 15.20
CA VAL A 180 -7.34 27.67 14.85
C VAL A 180 -6.62 28.95 14.44
N THR A 181 -5.41 29.16 14.94
CA THR A 181 -4.49 30.16 14.41
C THR A 181 -3.27 29.45 13.84
N VAL A 182 -3.00 29.63 12.55
CA VAL A 182 -1.77 29.10 11.94
C VAL A 182 -0.62 30.03 12.25
N CYS A 183 0.50 29.46 12.64
CA CYS A 183 1.70 30.19 12.98
C CYS A 183 2.91 29.57 12.28
N LYS A 184 3.95 30.36 12.03
CA LYS A 184 5.27 29.88 11.64
C LYS A 184 6.21 29.91 12.84
N SER A 185 7.03 28.86 13.00
CA SER A 185 8.16 28.92 13.93
C SER A 185 9.28 29.71 13.30
N ILE A 186 9.73 30.74 14.00
CA ILE A 186 10.94 31.49 13.65
C ILE A 186 12.05 30.87 14.50
N GLU A 187 12.98 30.17 13.86
CA GLU A 187 14.21 29.71 14.50
C GLU A 187 15.06 30.93 14.87
N GLY A 188 14.89 31.42 16.11
CA GLY A 188 15.78 32.39 16.71
C GLY A 188 16.84 31.65 17.53
N GLU A 189 18.09 31.64 17.07
CA GLU A 189 19.25 31.00 17.73
C GLU A 189 19.50 31.42 19.19
N LYS A 190 18.81 32.44 19.71
CA LYS A 190 19.09 33.00 21.03
C LYS A 190 18.26 32.29 22.11
N ASN A 191 18.87 31.28 22.76
CA ASN A 191 18.46 30.63 24.01
C ASN A 191 17.42 29.48 23.92
N GLY A 192 17.21 28.87 22.75
CA GLY A 192 16.30 27.72 22.61
C GLY A 192 14.82 28.05 22.84
N ILE A 193 14.45 29.33 22.88
CA ILE A 193 13.07 29.78 22.98
C ILE A 193 12.51 29.89 21.56
N MET A 194 11.65 28.93 21.19
CA MET A 194 10.95 28.97 19.91
C MET A 194 10.02 30.19 19.86
N THR A 195 10.28 31.10 18.92
CA THR A 195 9.40 32.25 18.68
C THR A 195 8.36 31.85 17.64
N ILE A 196 7.08 31.98 17.99
CA ILE A 196 5.96 31.63 17.12
C ILE A 196 5.33 32.93 16.63
N SER A 197 5.21 33.11 15.32
CA SER A 197 4.53 34.26 14.72
C SER A 197 3.27 33.81 13.95
N PRO A 198 2.11 34.46 14.14
CA PRO A 198 0.90 34.08 13.43
C PRO A 198 1.04 34.40 11.93
N ILE A 199 0.62 33.47 11.08
CA ILE A 199 0.43 33.75 9.65
C ILE A 199 -0.88 34.52 9.53
N PRO A 200 -0.86 35.81 9.11
CA PRO A 200 -2.06 36.62 9.04
C PRO A 200 -3.11 35.99 8.12
N ASN A 201 -4.38 36.22 8.44
CA ASN A 201 -5.54 35.84 7.64
C ASN A 201 -5.86 34.33 7.53
N ILE A 202 -5.15 33.44 8.23
CA ILE A 202 -5.53 32.02 8.34
C ILE A 202 -6.06 31.72 9.74
N ARG A 203 -7.39 31.85 9.90
CA ARG A 203 -8.09 31.55 11.15
C ARG A 203 -9.38 30.73 10.94
N PRO A 204 -9.27 29.44 10.58
CA PRO A 204 -10.44 28.59 10.46
C PRO A 204 -11.16 28.49 11.82
N VAL A 205 -12.50 28.52 11.75
CA VAL A 205 -13.39 28.33 12.89
C VAL A 205 -14.36 27.24 12.53
N GLU A 206 -14.32 26.13 13.26
CA GLU A 206 -15.12 24.94 12.96
C GLU A 206 -15.91 24.51 14.20
N ASN A 207 -17.14 24.03 13.99
CA ASN A 207 -17.97 23.47 15.06
C ASN A 207 -18.03 21.95 14.91
N ILE A 208 -17.26 21.25 15.74
CA ILE A 208 -17.02 19.81 15.63
C ILE A 208 -17.84 19.09 16.70
N HIS A 209 -18.44 17.94 16.38
CA HIS A 209 -19.26 17.22 17.35
C HIS A 209 -18.39 16.65 18.49
N GLU A 210 -18.87 16.69 19.74
CA GLU A 210 -18.08 16.28 20.92
C GLU A 210 -17.71 14.78 20.92
N ASP A 211 -18.59 13.96 20.33
CA ASP A 211 -18.37 12.51 20.17
C ASP A 211 -17.51 12.18 18.93
N GLU A 212 -17.18 13.17 18.09
CA GLU A 212 -16.24 12.97 16.99
C GLU A 212 -14.86 12.69 17.55
N GLN A 213 -14.10 11.87 16.87
CA GLN A 213 -12.76 11.52 17.31
C GLN A 213 -11.77 12.61 16.94
N ILE A 214 -10.86 12.89 17.87
CA ILE A 214 -10.01 14.07 17.77
C ILE A 214 -9.13 14.04 16.53
N TYR A 215 -8.64 12.88 16.11
CA TYR A 215 -7.82 12.76 14.92
C TYR A 215 -8.55 13.19 13.64
N SER A 216 -9.79 12.71 13.45
CA SER A 216 -10.67 13.11 12.32
C SER A 216 -10.93 14.61 12.33
N ALA A 217 -11.27 15.14 13.50
CA ALA A 217 -11.53 16.56 13.72
C ALA A 217 -10.31 17.43 13.33
N LEU A 218 -9.12 17.05 13.78
CA LEU A 218 -7.88 17.76 13.48
C LEU A 218 -7.47 17.63 12.02
N ASP A 219 -7.73 16.49 11.38
CA ASP A 219 -7.45 16.29 9.95
C ASP A 219 -8.34 17.21 9.09
N HIS A 220 -9.63 17.29 9.41
CA HIS A 220 -10.55 18.23 8.76
C HIS A 220 -10.09 19.70 8.93
N LEU A 221 -9.64 20.08 10.12
CA LEU A 221 -9.05 21.40 10.37
C LEU A 221 -7.79 21.63 9.53
N CYS A 222 -6.91 20.63 9.40
CA CYS A 222 -5.73 20.71 8.54
C CYS A 222 -6.10 20.91 7.06
N VAL A 223 -7.12 20.21 6.54
CA VAL A 223 -7.61 20.40 5.17
C VAL A 223 -8.16 21.81 4.96
N GLN A 224 -8.89 22.36 5.94
CA GLN A 224 -9.35 23.75 5.86
C GLN A 224 -8.18 24.73 5.83
N VAL A 225 -7.22 24.56 6.73
CA VAL A 225 -5.98 25.36 6.77
C VAL A 225 -5.25 25.29 5.42
N GLN A 226 -5.14 24.10 4.82
CA GLN A 226 -4.58 23.93 3.48
C GLN A 226 -5.32 24.75 2.43
N GLY A 227 -6.66 24.72 2.46
CA GLY A 227 -7.49 25.49 1.54
C GLY A 227 -7.25 26.99 1.66
N TYR A 228 -7.23 27.53 2.89
CA TYR A 228 -6.92 28.94 3.14
C TYR A 228 -5.48 29.29 2.73
N HIS A 229 -4.51 28.45 3.07
CA HIS A 229 -3.11 28.66 2.73
C HIS A 229 -2.89 28.66 1.21
N ALA A 230 -3.46 27.69 0.48
CA ALA A 230 -3.33 27.62 -0.97
C ALA A 230 -3.99 28.81 -1.69
N GLN A 231 -5.04 29.40 -1.12
CA GLN A 231 -5.65 30.61 -1.66
C GLN A 231 -4.77 31.85 -1.47
N LEU A 232 -4.14 31.98 -0.30
CA LEU A 232 -3.27 33.12 0.02
C LEU A 232 -1.87 32.99 -0.61
N PHE A 233 -1.37 31.76 -0.72
CA PHE A 233 -0.01 31.42 -1.14
C PHE A 233 -0.03 30.29 -2.19
N PRO A 234 -0.55 30.52 -3.41
CA PRO A 234 -0.76 29.48 -4.42
C PRO A 234 0.53 28.82 -4.93
N THR A 235 1.69 29.46 -4.74
CA THR A 235 3.02 28.95 -5.12
C THR A 235 3.77 28.24 -3.99
N ALA A 236 3.31 28.39 -2.75
CA ALA A 236 3.96 27.80 -1.58
C ALA A 236 3.67 26.29 -1.48
N ALA A 237 4.49 25.58 -0.70
CA ALA A 237 4.19 24.20 -0.36
C ALA A 237 2.84 24.13 0.37
N LYS A 238 2.04 23.08 0.09
CA LYS A 238 0.80 22.86 0.84
C LYS A 238 1.18 22.48 2.27
N ILE A 239 0.61 23.16 3.28
CA ILE A 239 0.75 22.79 4.69
C ILE A 239 0.21 21.37 4.89
N ARG A 240 1.00 20.40 5.33
CA ARG A 240 0.54 19.01 5.55
C ARG A 240 0.49 18.68 7.04
N ARG A 241 -0.24 17.64 7.41
CA ARG A 241 -0.41 17.29 8.84
C ARG A 241 0.92 17.02 9.55
N GLN A 242 1.87 16.40 8.87
CA GLN A 242 3.19 16.08 9.40
C GLN A 242 4.05 17.32 9.67
N MET A 243 3.81 18.40 8.92
CA MET A 243 4.52 19.70 9.04
C MET A 243 3.99 20.55 10.20
N VAL A 244 2.87 20.12 10.80
CA VAL A 244 2.16 20.90 11.82
C VAL A 244 2.42 20.31 13.19
N THR A 245 2.80 21.18 14.13
CA THR A 245 2.80 20.88 15.56
C THR A 245 1.67 21.64 16.23
N PHE A 246 0.88 20.96 17.06
CA PHE A 246 -0.28 21.53 17.72
C PHE A 246 0.10 22.10 19.07
N TYR A 247 -0.33 23.34 19.32
CA TYR A 247 -0.11 24.04 20.58
C TYR A 247 -1.42 24.53 21.17
N ALA A 248 -1.53 24.43 22.49
CA ALA A 248 -2.59 25.10 23.24
C ALA A 248 -2.32 26.61 23.34
N GLN A 249 -3.37 27.43 23.23
CA GLN A 249 -3.27 28.85 23.51
C GLN A 249 -3.53 29.11 25.01
N GLU A 250 -2.48 29.44 25.77
CA GLU A 250 -2.64 29.88 27.16
C GLU A 250 -3.20 31.30 27.26
N THR A 251 -4.05 31.52 28.27
CA THR A 251 -4.78 32.78 28.45
C THR A 251 -4.02 33.90 29.15
N VAL A 252 -2.90 33.63 29.86
CA VAL A 252 -2.35 34.67 30.76
C VAL A 252 -0.81 34.82 30.82
N ALA A 253 0.03 33.87 30.36
CA ALA A 253 1.48 34.06 30.50
C ALA A 253 2.36 33.32 29.46
N ALA A 254 2.24 33.68 28.19
CA ALA A 254 3.27 33.55 27.13
C ALA A 254 4.01 32.20 26.94
N LYS A 255 3.56 31.09 27.54
CA LYS A 255 4.11 29.76 27.30
C LYS A 255 3.15 29.01 26.39
N TYR A 256 3.67 28.57 25.27
CA TYR A 256 2.96 27.67 24.38
C TYR A 256 3.17 26.25 24.89
N PHE A 257 2.08 25.52 25.12
CA PHE A 257 2.15 24.11 25.48
C PHE A 257 2.02 23.27 24.21
N SER A 258 3.09 22.56 23.84
CA SER A 258 3.04 21.58 22.75
C SER A 258 2.19 20.41 23.20
N ILE A 259 1.17 20.08 22.43
CA ILE A 259 0.26 18.98 22.75
C ILE A 259 0.98 17.67 22.40
N PRO A 260 1.12 16.72 23.34
CA PRO A 260 1.70 15.41 23.04
C PRO A 260 0.89 14.65 21.99
N ASP A 261 1.57 13.95 21.08
CA ASP A 261 0.93 13.25 19.96
C ASP A 261 -0.08 12.18 20.41
N GLU A 262 0.12 11.54 21.57
CA GLU A 262 -0.83 10.57 22.14
C GLU A 262 -2.26 11.12 22.32
N HIS A 263 -2.37 12.40 22.67
CA HIS A 263 -3.65 13.10 22.84
C HIS A 263 -4.24 13.60 21.52
N LEU A 264 -3.45 13.66 20.44
CA LEU A 264 -3.90 14.03 19.10
C LEU A 264 -4.43 12.81 18.32
N ILE A 265 -4.11 11.60 18.77
CA ILE A 265 -4.44 10.35 18.07
C ILE A 265 -5.62 9.63 18.72
N THR A 266 -5.80 9.74 20.03
CA THR A 266 -6.77 8.93 20.77
C THR A 266 -7.85 9.76 21.45
N GLY A 267 -9.07 9.23 21.51
CA GLY A 267 -10.19 9.80 22.24
C GLY A 267 -11.10 10.69 21.40
N THR A 268 -12.15 11.19 22.05
CA THR A 268 -13.13 12.09 21.44
C THR A 268 -12.73 13.55 21.60
N VAL A 269 -13.38 14.43 20.85
CA VAL A 269 -13.28 15.89 21.02
C VAL A 269 -13.67 16.31 22.44
N SER A 270 -14.63 15.62 23.07
CA SER A 270 -14.98 15.84 24.48
C SER A 270 -13.83 15.47 25.43
N ASP A 271 -13.18 14.33 25.19
CA ASP A 271 -12.03 13.90 26.01
C ASP A 271 -10.87 14.89 25.86
N PHE A 272 -10.63 15.37 24.65
CA PHE A 272 -9.63 16.39 24.36
C PHE A 272 -9.95 17.72 25.04
N LEU A 273 -11.21 18.17 25.02
CA LEU A 273 -11.63 19.37 25.73
C LEU A 273 -11.45 19.24 27.25
N ARG A 274 -11.74 18.06 27.82
CA ARG A 274 -11.50 17.77 29.24
C ARG A 274 -10.01 17.75 29.56
N PHE A 275 -9.17 17.18 28.71
CA PHE A 275 -7.71 17.23 28.85
C PHE A 275 -7.22 18.68 28.99
N PHE A 276 -7.68 19.60 28.14
CA PHE A 276 -7.31 21.02 28.25
C PHE A 276 -7.78 21.69 29.55
N LEU A 277 -8.97 21.32 30.05
CA LEU A 277 -9.47 21.82 31.33
C LEU A 277 -8.60 21.31 32.48
N ASP A 278 -8.29 20.01 32.48
CA ASP A 278 -7.52 19.35 33.55
C ASP A 278 -6.07 19.87 33.61
N GLN A 279 -5.49 20.23 32.45
CA GLN A 279 -4.17 20.86 32.37
C GLN A 279 -4.21 22.39 32.63
N GLY A 280 -5.38 22.98 32.85
CA GLY A 280 -5.54 24.41 33.08
C GLY A 280 -5.27 25.30 31.86
N HIS A 281 -5.27 24.73 30.65
CA HIS A 281 -5.09 25.46 29.40
C HIS A 281 -6.34 26.21 28.95
N ILE A 282 -7.52 25.80 29.42
CA ILE A 282 -8.78 26.53 29.24
C ILE A 282 -9.45 26.79 30.57
N SER A 283 -10.16 27.92 30.66
CA SER A 283 -11.00 28.22 31.82
C SER A 283 -12.25 27.33 31.86
N LYS A 284 -12.81 27.14 33.05
CA LYS A 284 -14.11 26.47 33.23
C LYS A 284 -15.21 27.11 32.36
N ALA A 285 -15.19 28.43 32.20
CA ALA A 285 -16.12 29.15 31.34
C ALA A 285 -15.96 28.78 29.85
N GLN A 286 -14.73 28.62 29.35
CA GLN A 286 -14.47 28.15 27.99
C GLN A 286 -14.88 26.69 27.79
N PHE A 287 -14.65 25.84 28.79
CA PHE A 287 -15.11 24.44 28.79
C PHE A 287 -16.65 24.37 28.72
N GLU A 288 -17.35 25.12 29.58
CA GLU A 288 -18.82 25.22 29.58
C GLU A 288 -19.37 25.80 28.27
N ALA A 289 -18.66 26.77 27.67
CA ALA A 289 -18.97 27.33 26.36
C ALA A 289 -18.56 26.42 25.19
N LYS A 290 -17.90 25.28 25.46
CA LYS A 290 -17.35 24.35 24.47
C LYS A 290 -16.48 25.04 23.43
N GLN A 291 -15.57 25.90 23.88
CA GLN A 291 -14.64 26.63 23.00
C GLN A 291 -13.21 26.19 23.22
N LEU A 292 -12.52 25.87 22.12
CA LEU A 292 -11.11 25.49 22.14
C LEU A 292 -10.33 26.35 21.14
N GLN A 293 -9.20 26.91 21.58
CA GLN A 293 -8.30 27.68 20.73
C GLN A 293 -7.00 26.90 20.55
N LEU A 294 -6.67 26.60 19.30
CA LEU A 294 -5.46 25.86 18.93
C LEU A 294 -4.54 26.73 18.08
N ARG A 295 -3.25 26.49 18.22
CA ARG A 295 -2.22 27.04 17.33
C ARG A 295 -1.58 25.90 16.55
N LEU A 296 -1.57 26.05 15.23
CA LEU A 296 -0.94 25.10 14.32
C LEU A 296 0.37 25.74 13.88
N VAL A 297 1.48 25.24 14.40
CA VAL A 297 2.81 25.78 14.13
C VAL A 297 3.45 24.97 13.02
N VAL A 298 3.83 25.64 11.94
CA VAL A 298 4.53 25.07 10.79
C VAL A 298 5.97 25.57 10.80
N ASN A 299 6.93 24.72 10.45
CA ASN A 299 8.31 25.17 10.27
C ASN A 299 8.41 25.99 8.97
N GLU A 300 8.99 27.17 9.06
CA GLU A 300 9.13 28.08 7.92
C GLU A 300 9.98 27.46 6.80
N SER A 301 11.02 26.70 7.16
CA SER A 301 11.86 25.99 6.20
C SER A 301 11.09 24.95 5.37
N GLU A 302 9.99 24.41 5.89
CA GLU A 302 9.15 23.44 5.20
C GLU A 302 8.11 24.11 4.27
N LEU A 303 7.80 25.39 4.48
CA LEU A 303 6.84 26.14 3.63
C LEU A 303 7.46 26.61 2.31
N VAL A 304 8.78 26.83 2.31
CA VAL A 304 9.52 27.26 1.13
C VAL A 304 9.84 26.04 0.28
N ASN A 305 9.34 25.99 -0.95
CA ASN A 305 9.76 24.99 -1.91
C ASN A 305 11.27 25.20 -2.17
N ASN A 306 12.11 24.29 -1.68
CA ASN A 306 13.58 24.31 -1.75
C ASN A 306 14.16 24.48 -3.17
N SER A 307 13.35 24.46 -4.23
CA SER A 307 13.84 24.40 -5.60
C SER A 307 13.92 25.73 -6.35
N ALA A 308 13.45 26.88 -5.84
CA ALA A 308 13.49 28.11 -6.66
C ALA A 308 13.38 29.49 -5.98
N LEU A 309 13.02 29.59 -4.69
CA LEU A 309 12.75 30.91 -4.09
C LEU A 309 13.83 31.25 -3.06
N ASP A 310 14.62 32.27 -3.40
CA ASP A 310 15.51 32.98 -2.48
C ASP A 310 14.69 33.44 -1.26
N THR A 311 15.11 33.07 -0.05
CA THR A 311 14.41 33.33 1.23
C THR A 311 14.06 34.81 1.38
N ALA A 312 14.88 35.70 0.82
CA ALA A 312 14.62 37.14 0.75
C ALA A 312 13.32 37.50 -0.01
N THR A 313 12.95 36.74 -1.04
CA THR A 313 11.72 36.96 -1.83
C THR A 313 10.47 36.59 -1.01
N PHE A 314 10.57 35.59 -0.14
CA PHE A 314 9.46 35.16 0.71
C PHE A 314 9.12 36.21 1.77
N ASP A 315 10.15 36.75 2.46
CA ASP A 315 9.98 37.87 3.39
C ASP A 315 9.51 39.16 2.68
N LEU A 316 10.04 39.44 1.49
CA LEU A 316 9.60 40.58 0.68
C LEU A 316 8.15 40.44 0.19
N TYR A 317 7.66 39.23 -0.11
CA TYR A 317 6.25 39.00 -0.47
C TYR A 317 5.31 39.33 0.70
N PHE A 318 5.71 38.98 1.92
CA PHE A 318 4.97 39.30 3.14
C PHE A 318 5.04 40.78 3.51
N ILE A 319 6.15 41.47 3.22
CA ILE A 319 6.31 42.89 3.53
C ILE A 319 5.67 43.78 2.44
N SER A 320 5.63 43.33 1.18
CA SER A 320 5.22 44.13 0.01
C SER A 320 3.70 44.24 -0.19
N GLN A 321 2.87 43.35 0.34
CA GLN A 321 1.42 43.36 0.07
C GLN A 321 0.58 44.06 1.14
N TYR A 322 1.18 44.54 2.22
CA TYR A 322 0.47 45.31 3.23
C TYR A 322 0.86 46.78 3.14
N PRO A 323 -0.07 47.70 2.80
CA PRO A 323 0.18 49.09 3.08
C PRO A 323 0.33 49.20 4.59
N VAL A 324 1.51 49.64 5.04
CA VAL A 324 1.72 50.13 6.41
C VAL A 324 0.87 51.39 6.54
N GLY A 325 -0.43 51.20 6.71
CA GLY A 325 -1.40 52.22 7.04
C GLY A 325 -1.13 52.64 8.46
N ASN A 326 -0.33 53.69 8.60
CA ASN A 326 -0.14 54.43 9.83
C ASN A 326 -1.46 55.13 10.19
N SER A 327 -2.47 54.38 10.68
CA SER A 327 -3.70 54.95 11.22
C SER A 327 -3.57 55.05 12.74
N GLY A 328 -3.00 56.17 13.18
CA GLY A 328 -3.22 56.64 14.54
C GLY A 328 -4.73 56.80 14.77
N PHE A 329 -5.26 56.03 15.73
CA PHE A 329 -6.59 56.28 16.27
C PHE A 329 -6.56 57.62 17.01
N ALA A 330 -6.95 58.69 16.33
CA ALA A 330 -7.31 59.94 16.96
C ALA A 330 -8.65 59.75 17.67
N VAL A 331 -8.61 59.81 19.00
CA VAL A 331 -9.78 59.91 19.88
C VAL A 331 -10.44 61.28 19.65
N PRO A 332 -11.75 61.37 19.34
CA PRO A 332 -12.43 62.66 19.34
C PRO A 332 -12.69 63.11 20.77
N SER A 333 -11.93 64.12 21.19
CA SER A 333 -12.21 64.93 22.37
C SER A 333 -13.42 65.83 22.10
N SER A 334 -14.43 65.75 22.96
CA SER A 334 -15.44 66.80 23.12
C SER A 334 -15.65 67.09 24.60
N ALA A 335 -15.07 68.21 25.04
CA ALA A 335 -15.50 68.98 26.21
C ALA A 335 -16.70 69.84 25.74
N ALA A 336 -17.76 70.21 26.46
CA ALA A 336 -18.07 70.48 27.88
C ALA A 336 -19.59 70.92 27.92
N PRO A 337 -20.19 71.53 28.96
CA PRO A 337 -19.96 71.50 30.42
C PRO A 337 -21.24 71.20 31.26
N GLY A 338 -21.02 70.84 32.53
CA GLY A 338 -21.74 71.42 33.68
C GLY A 338 -23.14 70.93 34.04
N SER A 339 -23.27 70.24 35.17
CA SER A 339 -24.06 70.75 36.32
C SER A 339 -23.94 69.82 37.54
N ARG A 340 -23.74 70.46 38.69
CA ARG A 340 -23.72 69.90 40.04
C ARG A 340 -25.07 69.26 40.38
N SER A 341 -25.05 68.15 41.13
CA SER A 341 -25.92 68.03 42.30
C SER A 341 -25.37 67.03 43.31
N VAL A 342 -25.14 67.55 44.50
CA VAL A 342 -24.77 66.84 45.73
C VAL A 342 -26.03 66.22 46.32
N ARG A 343 -26.00 64.94 46.70
CA ARG A 343 -26.76 64.50 47.88
C ARG A 343 -26.17 63.24 48.52
N ALA A 344 -25.76 63.43 49.77
CA ALA A 344 -25.45 62.39 50.74
C ALA A 344 -26.72 61.68 51.23
N SER A 345 -26.53 60.48 51.81
CA SER A 345 -27.20 59.88 52.98
C SER A 345 -27.07 58.33 52.87
N SER A 346 -26.20 57.67 53.63
CA SER A 346 -26.30 57.26 55.04
C SER A 346 -27.33 56.17 55.34
N THR A 347 -26.82 55.02 55.79
CA THR A 347 -27.33 54.12 56.85
C THR A 347 -28.74 53.50 56.73
N SER A 348 -28.82 52.16 56.76
CA SER A 348 -29.14 51.42 58.00
C SER A 348 -29.32 49.92 57.78
N SER A 349 -28.81 49.20 58.78
CA SER A 349 -29.05 47.82 59.18
C SER A 349 -30.53 47.42 59.28
N ARG A 350 -30.85 46.17 58.95
CA ARG A 350 -31.78 45.38 59.77
C ARG A 350 -31.63 43.87 59.60
N SER A 351 -31.30 43.26 60.73
CA SER A 351 -31.48 41.88 61.13
C SER A 351 -32.95 41.46 61.09
N GLY A 352 -33.20 40.18 60.79
CA GLY A 352 -34.51 39.53 60.91
C GLY A 352 -34.32 38.04 61.12
N ALA A 353 -34.64 37.57 62.32
CA ALA A 353 -34.57 36.19 62.76
C ALA A 353 -35.63 35.29 62.08
N GLY A 354 -35.41 33.97 62.14
CA GLY A 354 -36.33 32.92 61.66
C GLY A 354 -37.68 32.88 62.40
N PRO A 355 -38.55 31.90 62.05
CA PRO A 355 -38.42 30.59 62.68
C PRO A 355 -38.76 29.40 61.75
N SER A 356 -38.86 28.25 62.40
CA SER A 356 -38.62 26.87 62.01
C SER A 356 -39.83 26.08 61.46
N ASN A 357 -39.50 24.86 60.99
CA ASN A 357 -40.28 23.62 60.97
C ASN A 357 -41.27 23.36 59.81
N GLY A 358 -40.96 22.29 59.06
CA GLY A 358 -41.88 21.61 58.15
C GLY A 358 -41.25 20.35 57.57
N ARG A 359 -41.39 19.24 58.30
CA ARG A 359 -40.86 17.90 58.04
C ARG A 359 -41.78 17.15 57.06
N ALA A 360 -41.19 16.23 56.29
CA ALA A 360 -41.77 15.07 55.59
C ALA A 360 -42.40 15.27 54.19
N SER A 361 -41.75 14.69 53.17
CA SER A 361 -42.33 13.63 52.32
C SER A 361 -41.28 13.15 51.32
N THR A 362 -40.61 12.05 51.67
CA THR A 362 -39.82 11.21 50.78
C THR A 362 -40.73 10.46 49.81
N THR A 363 -40.80 10.91 48.57
CA THR A 363 -41.20 10.06 47.43
C THR A 363 -39.99 9.84 46.55
N SER A 364 -39.40 8.66 46.70
CA SER A 364 -38.33 8.09 45.90
C SER A 364 -38.72 8.04 44.42
N ALA A 365 -38.09 8.88 43.61
CA ALA A 365 -38.08 8.72 42.16
C ALA A 365 -37.24 7.48 41.80
N PRO A 366 -37.66 6.67 40.82
CA PRO A 366 -36.92 5.48 40.43
C PRO A 366 -35.59 5.89 39.81
N ILE A 367 -34.51 5.43 40.42
CA ILE A 367 -33.16 5.47 39.85
C ILE A 367 -33.19 4.62 38.58
N THR A 368 -33.37 5.27 37.43
CA THR A 368 -33.11 4.67 36.13
C THR A 368 -31.61 4.37 36.04
N ARG A 369 -31.26 3.10 36.24
CA ARG A 369 -29.92 2.56 35.95
C ARG A 369 -29.66 2.70 34.45
N PHE A 370 -29.00 3.79 34.05
CA PHE A 370 -28.33 3.86 32.75
C PHE A 370 -27.01 3.10 32.85
N SER A 371 -27.07 1.77 32.74
CA SER A 371 -25.90 0.92 32.52
C SER A 371 -25.84 0.52 31.04
N ALA A 372 -25.54 1.50 30.19
CA ALA A 372 -24.97 1.24 28.88
C ALA A 372 -23.70 2.09 28.84
N TRP A 373 -22.58 1.47 29.22
CA TRP A 373 -21.27 2.05 28.98
C TRP A 373 -21.20 2.38 27.48
N PRO A 374 -20.88 3.63 27.09
CA PRO A 374 -20.73 3.97 25.68
C PRO A 374 -19.66 3.03 25.12
N LYS A 375 -20.03 2.21 24.13
CA LYS A 375 -19.05 1.43 23.39
C LYS A 375 -18.04 2.43 22.83
N PRO A 376 -16.74 2.26 23.05
CA PRO A 376 -15.74 3.14 22.46
C PRO A 376 -15.94 3.17 20.95
N THR A 377 -16.37 4.32 20.43
CA THR A 377 -16.50 4.58 19.00
C THR A 377 -15.10 4.78 18.47
N THR A 378 -14.42 3.71 18.05
CA THR A 378 -13.16 3.85 17.33
C THR A 378 -13.43 4.58 16.02
N SER A 379 -12.93 5.82 15.87
CA SER A 379 -12.91 6.43 14.54
C SER A 379 -11.83 5.73 13.75
N PHE A 380 -12.27 5.20 12.64
CA PHE A 380 -11.40 4.74 11.61
C PHE A 380 -11.09 5.90 10.66
N SER A 381 -9.90 5.92 10.08
CA SER A 381 -9.46 6.91 9.08
C SER A 381 -10.38 7.01 7.86
N ARG A 382 -11.19 5.97 7.60
CA ARG A 382 -12.14 5.93 6.48
C ARG A 382 -13.51 5.47 6.93
N ALA A 383 -14.55 6.12 6.43
CA ALA A 383 -15.96 5.76 6.66
C ALA A 383 -16.56 5.04 5.44
N CYS A 384 -15.93 3.94 5.00
CA CYS A 384 -16.41 3.13 3.87
C CYS A 384 -17.26 1.94 4.34
N LYS A 385 -18.06 1.38 3.42
CA LYS A 385 -18.84 0.17 3.68
C LYS A 385 -17.90 -1.03 3.76
N MET A 386 -18.06 -1.90 4.76
CA MET A 386 -17.15 -3.02 5.02
C MET A 386 -17.90 -4.36 4.95
N VAL A 387 -17.22 -5.40 4.47
CA VAL A 387 -17.65 -6.80 4.49
C VAL A 387 -16.71 -7.60 5.39
N GLU A 388 -17.26 -8.46 6.23
CA GLU A 388 -16.49 -9.34 7.10
C GLU A 388 -16.09 -10.62 6.38
N TYR A 389 -14.80 -10.95 6.45
CA TYR A 389 -14.24 -12.23 6.04
C TYR A 389 -13.66 -12.95 7.24
N LYS A 390 -13.74 -14.28 7.20
CA LYS A 390 -12.94 -15.14 8.06
C LYS A 390 -11.63 -15.47 7.36
N PHE A 391 -10.53 -15.56 8.10
CA PHE A 391 -9.24 -15.87 7.52
C PHE A 391 -8.35 -16.67 8.48
N LYS A 392 -7.35 -17.30 7.88
CA LYS A 392 -6.31 -18.08 8.53
C LYS A 392 -4.98 -17.37 8.36
N ARG A 393 -4.28 -17.15 9.48
CA ARG A 393 -2.96 -16.51 9.52
C ARG A 393 -1.85 -17.54 9.32
N TYR A 394 -0.93 -17.26 8.41
CA TYR A 394 0.30 -18.04 8.31
C TYR A 394 1.23 -17.72 9.48
N ALA A 395 1.87 -18.74 10.04
CA ALA A 395 2.98 -18.53 10.96
C ALA A 395 4.19 -18.10 10.14
N VAL A 396 4.79 -16.97 10.51
CA VAL A 396 5.99 -16.42 9.86
C VAL A 396 7.11 -16.50 10.88
N GLU A 397 8.17 -17.23 10.53
CA GLU A 397 9.34 -17.42 11.37
C GLU A 397 10.52 -16.67 10.76
N VAL A 398 11.24 -15.93 11.60
CA VAL A 398 12.37 -15.10 11.21
C VAL A 398 13.58 -15.52 12.04
N SER A 399 14.62 -16.01 11.38
CA SER A 399 15.87 -16.45 12.01
C SER A 399 17.05 -15.87 11.24
N GLY A 400 17.60 -14.76 11.75
CA GLY A 400 18.56 -13.96 10.98
C GLY A 400 17.92 -13.46 9.68
N MET A 401 18.61 -13.63 8.55
CA MET A 401 18.08 -13.28 7.22
C MET A 401 17.15 -14.35 6.63
N GLU A 402 16.96 -15.50 7.28
CA GLU A 402 16.01 -16.51 6.82
C GLU A 402 14.60 -16.15 7.30
N VAL A 403 13.70 -15.99 6.35
CA VAL A 403 12.27 -15.78 6.59
C VAL A 403 11.55 -16.97 5.97
N THR A 404 10.77 -17.68 6.77
CA THR A 404 9.95 -18.81 6.31
C THR A 404 8.50 -18.60 6.72
N TYR A 405 7.60 -19.35 6.09
CA TYR A 405 6.20 -19.36 6.48
C TYR A 405 5.65 -20.78 6.46
N SER A 406 4.71 -21.03 7.37
CA SER A 406 3.99 -22.30 7.42
C SER A 406 2.52 -22.06 7.76
N MET A 407 1.66 -22.99 7.37
CA MET A 407 0.27 -22.98 7.80
C MET A 407 0.18 -23.77 9.11
N PRO A 408 -0.15 -23.14 10.26
CA PRO A 408 -0.26 -23.86 11.52
C PRO A 408 -1.31 -24.98 11.47
N VAL A 409 -1.04 -26.07 12.20
CA VAL A 409 -1.89 -27.28 12.22
C VAL A 409 -3.24 -27.03 12.88
N GLU A 410 -3.25 -26.26 13.98
CA GLU A 410 -4.45 -25.83 14.68
C GLU A 410 -4.56 -24.31 14.51
N GLN A 411 -5.49 -23.88 13.68
CA GLN A 411 -5.63 -22.47 13.34
C GLN A 411 -6.84 -21.85 14.01
N GLN A 412 -6.57 -20.79 14.76
CA GLN A 412 -7.60 -19.84 15.12
C GLN A 412 -8.01 -19.08 13.86
N THR A 413 -9.26 -19.24 13.45
CA THR A 413 -9.87 -18.40 12.43
C THR A 413 -10.07 -17.01 13.01
N GLU A 414 -9.51 -16.01 12.35
CA GLU A 414 -9.66 -14.59 12.68
C GLU A 414 -10.69 -13.91 11.77
N SER A 415 -11.07 -12.69 12.12
CA SER A 415 -12.00 -11.88 11.34
C SER A 415 -11.30 -10.63 10.80
N ILE A 416 -11.52 -10.33 9.52
CA ILE A 416 -11.05 -9.12 8.87
C ILE A 416 -12.23 -8.43 8.18
N LEU A 417 -12.39 -7.14 8.44
CA LEU A 417 -13.33 -6.29 7.71
C LEU A 417 -12.58 -5.70 6.52
N VAL A 418 -13.09 -5.88 5.31
CA VAL A 418 -12.51 -5.33 4.07
C VAL A 418 -13.53 -4.41 3.43
N SER A 419 -13.10 -3.28 2.88
CA SER A 419 -14.01 -2.38 2.17
C SER A 419 -14.73 -3.10 1.01
N GLU A 420 -16.03 -2.88 0.90
CA GLU A 420 -16.88 -3.41 -0.17
C GLU A 420 -16.76 -2.60 -1.47
N ASP A 421 -16.51 -1.29 -1.33
CA ASP A 421 -16.60 -0.30 -2.38
C ASP A 421 -15.25 0.06 -3.01
N TRP A 422 -14.18 -0.67 -2.69
CA TRP A 422 -12.83 -0.37 -3.17
C TRP A 422 -12.73 -0.35 -4.71
N MET A 423 -13.49 -1.19 -5.43
CA MET A 423 -13.49 -1.16 -6.89
C MET A 423 -13.98 0.18 -7.46
N ILE A 424 -14.90 0.87 -6.76
CA ILE A 424 -15.40 2.19 -7.17
C ILE A 424 -14.26 3.21 -7.17
N GLY A 425 -13.39 3.18 -6.16
CA GLY A 425 -12.23 4.05 -6.06
C GLY A 425 -11.13 3.73 -7.05
N ARG A 426 -10.94 2.44 -7.38
CA ARG A 426 -10.00 2.02 -8.42
C ARG A 426 -10.40 2.56 -9.78
N ASP A 427 -11.68 2.46 -10.12
CA ASP A 427 -12.19 2.84 -11.43
C ASP A 427 -12.50 4.36 -11.51
N ASN A 428 -12.52 5.06 -10.37
CA ASN A 428 -12.73 6.51 -10.27
C ASN A 428 -11.84 7.13 -9.19
N SER A 429 -10.74 7.76 -9.61
CA SER A 429 -9.76 8.39 -8.73
C SER A 429 -10.33 9.51 -7.85
N GLU A 430 -11.37 10.23 -8.29
CA GLU A 430 -12.03 11.26 -7.47
C GLU A 430 -12.77 10.65 -6.27
N LYS A 431 -13.19 9.39 -6.39
CA LYS A 431 -13.86 8.63 -5.34
C LYS A 431 -12.92 7.75 -4.52
N ALA A 432 -11.63 7.69 -4.85
CA ALA A 432 -10.67 6.83 -4.16
C ALA A 432 -10.68 7.06 -2.64
N PHE A 433 -10.67 8.31 -2.18
CA PHE A 433 -10.74 8.66 -0.76
C PHE A 433 -12.08 8.33 -0.08
N GLN A 434 -13.19 8.33 -0.85
CA GLN A 434 -14.52 8.01 -0.33
C GLN A 434 -14.77 6.49 -0.26
N SER A 435 -13.97 5.72 -0.98
CA SER A 435 -13.99 4.25 -0.98
C SER A 435 -12.88 3.68 -0.07
N GLY A 436 -12.78 2.36 0.01
CA GLY A 436 -11.61 1.71 0.58
C GLY A 436 -10.45 1.44 -0.39
N PHE A 437 -10.43 2.02 -1.60
CA PHE A 437 -9.24 1.95 -2.45
C PHE A 437 -8.13 2.84 -1.90
N LEU A 438 -6.96 2.26 -1.65
CA LEU A 438 -5.79 2.99 -1.16
C LEU A 438 -4.79 3.30 -2.27
N GLY A 439 -4.70 2.43 -3.28
CA GLY A 439 -3.85 2.65 -4.44
C GLY A 439 -3.55 1.35 -5.19
N SER A 440 -2.74 1.49 -6.24
CA SER A 440 -2.31 0.39 -7.10
C SER A 440 -0.86 0.58 -7.50
N GLY A 441 -0.06 -0.49 -7.41
CA GLY A 441 1.27 -0.58 -8.02
C GLY A 441 1.20 -1.15 -9.44
N THR A 442 2.32 -1.67 -9.94
CA THR A 442 2.36 -2.34 -11.25
C THR A 442 1.62 -3.68 -11.24
N VAL A 443 1.62 -4.38 -10.10
CA VAL A 443 1.12 -5.76 -10.01
C VAL A 443 0.09 -5.98 -8.91
N LYS A 444 -0.14 -5.00 -8.03
CA LYS A 444 -0.96 -5.16 -6.82
C LYS A 444 -1.93 -4.02 -6.61
N ASN A 445 -3.11 -4.37 -6.10
CA ASN A 445 -4.08 -3.43 -5.55
C ASN A 445 -3.89 -3.39 -4.03
N VAL A 446 -4.05 -2.21 -3.46
CA VAL A 446 -3.98 -1.97 -2.02
C VAL A 446 -5.35 -1.47 -1.55
N ILE A 447 -5.92 -2.19 -0.60
CA ILE A 447 -7.30 -2.05 -0.16
C ILE A 447 -7.33 -1.78 1.34
N TYR A 448 -8.26 -0.95 1.78
CA TYR A 448 -8.48 -0.64 3.18
C TYR A 448 -9.15 -1.81 3.91
N ALA A 449 -8.57 -2.21 5.04
CA ALA A 449 -9.07 -3.28 5.88
C ALA A 449 -8.95 -2.96 7.38
N ARG A 450 -9.63 -3.75 8.22
CA ARG A 450 -9.55 -3.66 9.69
C ARG A 450 -9.54 -5.03 10.32
N ILE A 451 -8.74 -5.19 11.37
CA ILE A 451 -8.75 -6.37 12.24
C ILE A 451 -8.89 -5.85 13.67
N GLY A 452 -10.02 -6.16 14.29
CA GLY A 452 -10.41 -5.55 15.56
C GLY A 452 -10.46 -4.01 15.44
N ASN A 453 -9.65 -3.33 16.25
CA ASN A 453 -9.56 -1.87 16.28
C ASN A 453 -8.36 -1.31 15.48
N THR A 454 -7.64 -2.16 14.76
CA THR A 454 -6.44 -1.76 14.02
C THR A 454 -6.76 -1.68 12.52
N GLU A 455 -6.28 -0.61 11.90
CA GLU A 455 -6.44 -0.35 10.46
C GLU A 455 -5.27 -0.93 9.68
N TYR A 456 -5.58 -1.52 8.53
CA TYR A 456 -4.62 -2.22 7.69
C TYR A 456 -4.73 -1.75 6.24
N THR A 457 -3.60 -1.77 5.55
CA THR A 457 -3.56 -1.96 4.10
C THR A 457 -3.62 -3.46 3.82
N LEU A 458 -4.37 -3.86 2.79
CA LEU A 458 -4.48 -5.24 2.31
C LEU A 458 -4.05 -5.26 0.84
N GLY A 459 -2.95 -5.95 0.56
CA GLY A 459 -2.38 -6.13 -0.77
C GLY A 459 -2.80 -7.46 -1.41
N GLN A 460 -3.22 -7.40 -2.67
CA GLN A 460 -3.45 -8.55 -3.54
C GLN A 460 -2.97 -8.27 -4.96
N ALA A 461 -2.67 -9.33 -5.72
CA ALA A 461 -2.37 -9.21 -7.14
C ALA A 461 -3.51 -8.51 -7.92
N GLN A 462 -3.14 -7.73 -8.93
CA GLN A 462 -4.08 -7.11 -9.88
C GLN A 462 -4.61 -8.11 -10.90
N ASP A 463 -3.77 -9.06 -11.30
CA ASP A 463 -4.14 -10.08 -12.27
C ASP A 463 -5.08 -11.09 -11.64
N ILE A 464 -6.38 -10.90 -11.88
CA ILE A 464 -7.46 -11.76 -11.40
C ILE A 464 -7.30 -13.20 -11.90
N ALA A 465 -6.61 -13.42 -13.02
CA ALA A 465 -6.35 -14.75 -13.56
C ALA A 465 -5.17 -15.46 -12.88
N MET A 466 -4.44 -14.77 -11.98
CA MET A 466 -3.29 -15.35 -11.29
C MET A 466 -3.73 -16.48 -10.35
N ASN A 467 -3.14 -17.66 -10.56
CA ASN A 467 -3.36 -18.81 -9.71
C ASN A 467 -2.89 -18.56 -8.26
N ASN A 468 -3.54 -19.22 -7.30
CA ASN A 468 -3.25 -19.06 -5.87
C ASN A 468 -1.79 -19.33 -5.48
N GLY A 469 -1.11 -20.30 -6.10
CA GLY A 469 0.29 -20.63 -5.79
C GLY A 469 1.26 -19.49 -6.12
N PRO A 470 1.34 -19.04 -7.39
CA PRO A 470 2.13 -17.87 -7.77
C PRO A 470 1.76 -16.60 -7.00
N HIS A 471 0.47 -16.38 -6.73
CA HIS A 471 0.02 -15.24 -5.94
C HIS A 471 0.55 -15.28 -4.50
N LEU A 472 0.42 -16.41 -3.81
CA LEU A 472 0.97 -16.59 -2.46
C LEU A 472 2.50 -16.43 -2.45
N SER A 473 3.18 -16.99 -3.45
CA SER A 473 4.64 -16.84 -3.58
C SER A 473 5.06 -15.38 -3.73
N MET A 474 4.32 -14.59 -4.53
CA MET A 474 4.57 -13.16 -4.69
C MET A 474 4.40 -12.43 -3.36
N LEU A 475 3.26 -12.60 -2.68
CA LEU A 475 2.97 -11.95 -1.41
C LEU A 475 3.98 -12.34 -0.31
N PHE A 476 4.47 -13.58 -0.34
CA PHE A 476 5.51 -14.02 0.57
C PHE A 476 6.86 -13.36 0.27
N CYS A 477 7.27 -13.23 -0.99
CA CYS A 477 8.50 -12.51 -1.34
C CYS A 477 8.44 -11.03 -0.92
N GLU A 478 7.28 -10.39 -1.02
CA GLU A 478 7.03 -9.03 -0.52
C GLU A 478 7.23 -8.94 1.01
N LEU A 479 6.63 -9.86 1.76
CA LEU A 479 6.80 -9.93 3.21
C LEU A 479 8.27 -10.21 3.60
N LYS A 480 8.94 -11.10 2.86
CA LYS A 480 10.36 -11.41 3.08
C LYS A 480 11.24 -10.18 2.89
N ASN A 481 11.00 -9.38 1.85
CA ASN A 481 11.73 -8.12 1.64
C ASN A 481 11.49 -7.11 2.78
N LEU A 482 10.26 -6.99 3.29
CA LEU A 482 9.96 -6.15 4.45
C LEU A 482 10.77 -6.57 5.69
N HIS A 483 10.86 -7.88 5.96
CA HIS A 483 11.67 -8.40 7.07
C HIS A 483 13.17 -8.21 6.85
N HIS A 484 13.68 -8.47 5.65
CA HIS A 484 15.08 -8.21 5.30
C HIS A 484 15.46 -6.76 5.54
N GLY A 485 14.60 -5.83 5.11
CA GLY A 485 14.78 -4.41 5.38
C GLY A 485 14.84 -4.10 6.87
N ASP A 486 13.89 -4.61 7.65
CA ASP A 486 13.82 -4.38 9.10
C ASP A 486 15.04 -4.90 9.87
N ILE A 487 15.51 -6.10 9.53
CA ILE A 487 16.70 -6.73 10.16
C ILE A 487 17.94 -5.89 9.88
N ILE A 488 18.20 -5.57 8.60
CA ILE A 488 19.40 -4.83 8.21
C ILE A 488 19.36 -3.39 8.74
N ALA A 489 18.16 -2.78 8.82
CA ALA A 489 18.04 -1.42 9.35
C ALA A 489 18.39 -1.38 10.85
N LYS A 490 17.95 -2.37 11.64
CA LYS A 490 18.31 -2.49 13.05
C LYS A 490 19.82 -2.68 13.23
N ASP A 491 20.44 -3.49 12.37
CA ASP A 491 21.88 -3.71 12.37
C ASP A 491 22.65 -2.41 12.02
N LEU A 492 22.21 -1.70 10.98
CA LEU A 492 22.75 -0.37 10.63
C LEU A 492 22.67 0.62 11.80
N PHE A 493 21.54 0.68 12.51
CA PHE A 493 21.41 1.59 13.65
C PHE A 493 22.35 1.20 14.80
N SER A 494 22.52 -0.09 15.08
CA SER A 494 23.50 -0.57 16.06
C SER A 494 24.92 -0.19 15.63
N TYR A 495 25.27 -0.43 14.37
CA TYR A 495 26.57 -0.08 13.81
C TYR A 495 26.84 1.43 13.91
N ALA A 496 25.85 2.26 13.57
CA ALA A 496 25.97 3.71 13.65
C ALA A 496 26.16 4.20 15.10
N GLU A 497 25.47 3.58 16.06
CA GLU A 497 25.64 3.86 17.49
C GLU A 497 27.07 3.51 17.95
N ASP A 498 27.61 2.34 17.54
CA ASP A 498 28.96 1.90 17.87
C ASP A 498 30.07 2.86 17.39
N ILE A 499 29.85 3.54 16.26
CA ILE A 499 30.78 4.55 15.72
C ILE A 499 30.33 6.00 15.98
N ASN A 500 29.34 6.19 16.86
CA ASN A 500 28.82 7.50 17.28
C ASN A 500 28.36 8.41 16.12
N VAL A 501 27.69 7.83 15.14
CA VAL A 501 27.06 8.53 14.01
C VAL A 501 25.55 8.57 14.22
N SER A 502 24.98 9.77 14.18
CA SER A 502 23.53 9.95 14.28
C SER A 502 22.87 9.84 12.92
N ILE A 503 21.95 8.88 12.77
CA ILE A 503 21.15 8.69 11.55
C ILE A 503 19.68 9.04 11.84
N PRO A 504 18.98 9.78 10.96
CA PRO A 504 17.53 9.90 10.99
C PRO A 504 16.84 8.53 11.13
N ARG A 505 15.92 8.42 12.10
CA ARG A 505 15.23 7.16 12.34
C ARG A 505 14.22 6.83 11.25
N PHE A 506 14.29 5.59 10.77
CA PHE A 506 13.29 4.97 9.90
C PHE A 506 13.07 3.52 10.33
N GLN A 507 11.98 2.91 9.87
CA GLN A 507 11.63 1.52 10.13
C GLN A 507 10.91 0.93 8.92
N PHE A 508 10.81 -0.39 8.85
CA PHE A 508 9.96 -1.06 7.85
C PHE A 508 8.60 -1.41 8.46
N ASN A 509 7.54 -1.43 7.65
CA ASN A 509 6.18 -1.71 8.10
C ASN A 509 5.92 -3.22 8.37
N VAL A 510 6.80 -3.83 9.17
CA VAL A 510 6.78 -5.24 9.58
C VAL A 510 5.88 -5.47 10.79
N GLU A 511 5.79 -4.50 11.70
CA GLU A 511 5.10 -4.70 12.97
C GLU A 511 3.61 -4.94 12.75
N GLY A 512 3.18 -6.17 13.08
CA GLY A 512 1.80 -6.60 12.88
C GLY A 512 1.46 -6.94 11.43
N ALA A 513 2.44 -7.07 10.53
CA ALA A 513 2.23 -7.58 9.18
C ALA A 513 1.67 -9.01 9.19
N ILE A 514 0.85 -9.33 8.19
CA ILE A 514 0.02 -10.54 8.17
C ILE A 514 0.05 -11.13 6.78
N LEU A 515 0.58 -12.33 6.64
CA LEU A 515 0.28 -13.18 5.50
C LEU A 515 -0.95 -14.02 5.87
N GLY A 516 -2.01 -13.92 5.07
CA GLY A 516 -3.30 -14.54 5.37
C GLY A 516 -3.93 -15.26 4.18
N ALA A 517 -4.80 -16.22 4.48
CA ALA A 517 -5.68 -16.88 3.53
C ALA A 517 -7.14 -16.75 3.98
N LEU A 518 -7.97 -16.09 3.18
CA LEU A 518 -9.41 -15.94 3.37
C LEU A 518 -10.09 -17.32 3.26
N GLU A 519 -11.06 -17.55 4.14
CA GLU A 519 -12.01 -18.65 3.97
C GLU A 519 -13.04 -18.25 2.91
N PRO A 520 -13.44 -19.18 2.01
CA PRO A 520 -14.46 -18.90 1.01
C PRO A 520 -15.74 -18.35 1.66
N CYS A 521 -16.29 -17.25 1.15
CA CYS A 521 -17.57 -16.74 1.64
C CYS A 521 -18.66 -17.78 1.33
N ALA A 522 -19.46 -18.15 2.34
CA ALA A 522 -20.55 -19.10 2.16
C ALA A 522 -21.66 -18.55 1.25
N GLU A 523 -21.73 -17.22 1.09
CA GLU A 523 -22.73 -16.54 0.29
C GLU A 523 -22.21 -16.26 -1.13
N PRO A 524 -22.79 -16.88 -2.18
CA PRO A 524 -22.36 -16.67 -3.55
C PRO A 524 -22.47 -15.19 -3.96
N GLY A 525 -21.41 -14.65 -4.57
CA GLY A 525 -21.39 -13.29 -5.09
C GLY A 525 -21.08 -12.19 -4.07
N LYS A 526 -20.77 -12.55 -2.81
CA LYS A 526 -20.27 -11.59 -1.80
C LYS A 526 -18.75 -11.48 -1.74
N ASP A 527 -18.02 -12.30 -2.50
CA ASP A 527 -16.56 -12.18 -2.60
C ASP A 527 -16.19 -10.91 -3.38
N VAL A 528 -15.82 -9.87 -2.63
CA VAL A 528 -15.35 -8.57 -3.13
C VAL A 528 -13.87 -8.63 -3.51
N LEU A 529 -13.12 -9.63 -3.04
CA LEU A 529 -11.69 -9.80 -3.30
C LEU A 529 -11.44 -10.86 -4.39
N PRO A 530 -10.58 -10.58 -5.38
CA PRO A 530 -10.32 -11.50 -6.49
C PRO A 530 -9.52 -12.75 -6.08
N HIS A 531 -8.80 -12.69 -4.95
CA HIS A 531 -7.92 -13.78 -4.52
C HIS A 531 -8.17 -14.17 -3.07
N THR A 532 -7.80 -15.40 -2.71
CA THR A 532 -7.94 -15.90 -1.34
C THR A 532 -6.77 -15.48 -0.43
N HIS A 533 -5.56 -15.33 -0.98
CA HIS A 533 -4.39 -14.96 -0.19
C HIS A 533 -4.22 -13.44 -0.15
N PHE A 534 -3.65 -12.91 0.93
CA PHE A 534 -3.36 -11.48 1.05
C PHE A 534 -2.15 -11.22 1.94
N LEU A 535 -1.50 -10.07 1.72
CA LEU A 535 -0.54 -9.48 2.66
C LEU A 535 -1.19 -8.23 3.26
N ALA A 536 -1.33 -8.17 4.58
CA ALA A 536 -1.80 -6.97 5.26
C ALA A 536 -0.69 -6.35 6.12
N THR A 537 -0.51 -5.03 6.03
CA THR A 537 0.41 -4.26 6.89
C THR A 537 -0.36 -3.13 7.55
N ARG A 538 0.12 -2.60 8.69
CA ARG A 538 -0.59 -1.52 9.38
C ARG A 538 -0.76 -0.32 8.45
N LEU A 539 -1.94 0.29 8.50
CA LEU A 539 -2.24 1.46 7.67
C LEU A 539 -1.40 2.66 8.12
N LEU A 540 -0.56 3.17 7.23
CA LEU A 540 0.08 4.45 7.40
C LEU A 540 -0.94 5.59 7.20
N PRO A 541 -0.70 6.78 7.79
CA PRO A 541 -1.58 7.93 7.58
C PRO A 541 -1.85 8.16 6.08
N CYS A 542 -3.11 8.22 5.67
CA CYS A 542 -3.48 8.37 4.26
C CYS A 542 -4.73 9.24 4.09
N GLY A 543 -4.94 10.15 5.04
CA GLY A 543 -5.98 11.17 4.98
C GLY A 543 -5.68 12.24 3.93
N PRO A 544 -6.68 13.07 3.59
CA PRO A 544 -6.51 14.16 2.63
C PRO A 544 -5.44 15.19 3.01
N ALA A 545 -5.11 15.34 4.30
CA ALA A 545 -4.05 16.25 4.74
C ALA A 545 -2.67 15.59 4.88
N ASP A 546 -2.57 14.27 4.70
CA ASP A 546 -1.33 13.52 4.85
C ASP A 546 -0.41 13.66 3.62
N LEU A 547 0.87 13.39 3.85
CA LEU A 547 1.88 13.32 2.79
C LEU A 547 1.58 12.17 1.82
N ALA A 548 1.87 12.40 0.54
CA ALA A 548 2.02 11.29 -0.39
C ALA A 548 3.23 10.44 0.01
N ILE A 549 3.19 9.15 -0.32
CA ILE A 549 4.35 8.26 -0.17
C ILE A 549 5.53 8.88 -0.95
N GLN A 550 6.65 9.05 -0.26
CA GLN A 550 7.89 9.52 -0.85
C GLN A 550 8.69 8.31 -1.33
N LYS A 551 9.18 8.41 -2.57
CA LYS A 551 10.06 7.41 -3.17
C LYS A 551 11.49 7.90 -3.12
N PHE A 552 12.37 7.13 -2.49
CA PHE A 552 13.77 7.48 -2.24
C PHE A 552 14.71 6.84 -3.25
N THR A 553 14.44 5.61 -3.67
CA THR A 553 15.23 4.90 -4.69
C THR A 553 14.32 4.35 -5.79
N GLY A 554 14.88 4.19 -6.98
CA GLY A 554 14.26 3.44 -8.07
C GLY A 554 14.58 1.94 -7.97
N ASN A 555 14.08 1.16 -8.92
CA ASN A 555 14.39 -0.26 -8.99
C ASN A 555 15.87 -0.52 -9.31
N GLN A 556 16.49 0.29 -10.19
CA GLN A 556 17.87 0.11 -10.63
C GLN A 556 18.78 1.33 -10.40
N ASP A 557 18.25 2.36 -9.74
CA ASP A 557 18.92 3.64 -9.52
C ASP A 557 18.63 4.16 -8.11
N CYS A 558 19.49 5.04 -7.61
CA CYS A 558 19.33 5.64 -6.28
C CYS A 558 18.27 6.75 -6.22
N GLY A 559 17.47 6.98 -7.25
CA GLY A 559 16.50 8.06 -7.27
C GLY A 559 17.14 9.44 -7.41
N ALA A 560 16.51 10.45 -6.80
CA ALA A 560 17.01 11.82 -6.80
C ALA A 560 18.23 11.98 -5.88
N ASP A 561 19.06 12.98 -6.16
CA ASP A 561 20.23 13.29 -5.32
C ASP A 561 19.80 13.52 -3.86
N PRO A 562 20.57 13.00 -2.88
CA PRO A 562 20.19 13.03 -1.48
C PRO A 562 20.36 14.43 -0.88
N THR A 563 19.39 15.31 -1.13
CA THR A 563 19.41 16.72 -0.70
C THR A 563 18.93 16.94 0.72
N ASP A 564 18.15 16.01 1.28
CA ASP A 564 17.67 16.03 2.66
C ASP A 564 18.24 14.88 3.48
N SER A 565 18.26 15.05 4.81
CA SER A 565 18.86 14.09 5.75
C SER A 565 18.20 12.71 5.71
N MET A 566 16.88 12.64 5.46
CA MET A 566 16.18 11.36 5.36
C MET A 566 16.57 10.64 4.07
N THR A 567 16.59 11.33 2.93
CA THR A 567 17.06 10.73 1.67
C THR A 567 18.53 10.28 1.77
N MET A 568 19.40 11.08 2.42
CA MET A 568 20.77 10.65 2.73
C MET A 568 20.81 9.36 3.55
N ALA A 569 19.95 9.24 4.57
CA ALA A 569 19.88 8.06 5.43
C ALA A 569 19.44 6.82 4.67
N ILE A 570 18.41 6.94 3.82
CA ILE A 570 17.90 5.83 3.00
C ILE A 570 18.91 5.40 1.93
N HIS A 571 19.64 6.34 1.34
CA HIS A 571 20.73 6.04 0.41
C HIS A 571 21.90 5.34 1.12
N ALA A 572 22.29 5.80 2.31
CA ALA A 572 23.32 5.16 3.11
C ALA A 572 22.90 3.74 3.54
N PHE A 573 21.63 3.54 3.91
CA PHE A 573 21.07 2.22 4.15
C PHE A 573 21.15 1.32 2.90
N SER A 574 20.78 1.84 1.73
CA SER A 574 20.86 1.08 0.46
C SER A 574 22.30 0.68 0.11
N HIS A 575 23.29 1.50 0.50
CA HIS A 575 24.72 1.19 0.39
C HIS A 575 25.16 0.13 1.40
N TYR A 576 24.62 0.19 2.62
CA TYR A 576 24.95 -0.72 3.70
C TYR A 576 24.47 -2.16 3.41
N VAL A 577 23.30 -2.33 2.80
CA VAL A 577 22.72 -3.65 2.48
C VAL A 577 23.69 -4.61 1.77
N PRO A 578 24.32 -4.26 0.64
CA PRO A 578 25.28 -5.14 -0.02
C PRO A 578 26.55 -5.36 0.81
N ILE A 579 26.96 -4.43 1.66
CA ILE A 579 28.10 -4.65 2.56
C ILE A 579 27.74 -5.69 3.62
N TYR A 580 26.58 -5.53 4.27
CA TYR A 580 26.05 -6.45 5.27
C TYR A 580 25.84 -7.86 4.72
N THR A 581 25.37 -7.96 3.49
CA THR A 581 25.02 -9.24 2.84
C THR A 581 26.13 -9.83 1.98
N ASP A 582 27.35 -9.29 2.03
CA ASP A 582 28.48 -9.71 1.19
C ASP A 582 28.10 -9.76 -0.31
N ASN A 583 27.54 -8.65 -0.80
CA ASN A 583 27.05 -8.42 -2.16
C ASN A 583 25.94 -9.36 -2.64
N ASN A 584 25.30 -10.11 -1.73
CA ASN A 584 24.25 -11.04 -2.10
C ASN A 584 22.88 -10.40 -2.27
N LEU A 585 22.67 -9.22 -1.69
CA LEU A 585 21.39 -8.52 -1.74
C LEU A 585 21.62 -7.02 -1.96
N VAL A 586 20.71 -6.40 -2.71
CA VAL A 586 20.46 -4.95 -2.65
C VAL A 586 18.96 -4.77 -2.46
N LEU A 587 18.58 -3.89 -1.53
CA LEU A 587 17.21 -3.41 -1.41
C LEU A 587 17.06 -2.12 -2.22
N CYS A 588 16.01 -2.07 -3.03
CA CYS A 588 15.73 -0.98 -3.96
C CYS A 588 14.24 -0.64 -3.93
N ASP A 589 13.83 0.32 -4.76
CA ASP A 589 12.46 0.84 -4.79
C ASP A 589 11.96 1.30 -3.41
N LEU A 590 12.87 1.81 -2.58
CA LEU A 590 12.59 2.19 -1.20
C LEU A 590 11.68 3.41 -1.20
N GLN A 591 10.53 3.25 -0.59
CA GLN A 591 9.51 4.28 -0.48
C GLN A 591 8.81 4.19 0.85
N GLY A 592 8.28 5.31 1.33
CA GLY A 592 7.67 5.36 2.65
C GLY A 592 7.04 6.69 2.96
N MET A 593 6.53 6.81 4.17
CA MET A 593 6.07 8.07 4.70
C MET A 593 6.18 8.09 6.22
N TYR A 594 6.14 9.28 6.80
CA TYR A 594 6.11 9.43 8.25
C TYR A 594 4.81 8.83 8.82
N ASP A 595 4.97 7.97 9.81
CA ASP A 595 3.87 7.46 10.60
C ASP A 595 3.33 8.54 11.56
N ARG A 596 2.33 8.16 12.38
CA ARG A 596 1.74 9.08 13.38
C ARG A 596 2.73 9.52 14.47
N ARG A 597 3.86 8.82 14.62
CA ARG A 597 4.94 9.13 15.58
C ARG A 597 6.08 9.91 14.93
N LYS A 598 5.88 10.39 13.70
CA LYS A 598 6.88 11.09 12.89
C LYS A 598 8.14 10.24 12.63
N VAL A 599 7.99 8.91 12.58
CA VAL A 599 9.05 7.99 12.15
C VAL A 599 8.82 7.62 10.70
N MET A 600 9.84 7.78 9.85
CA MET A 600 9.76 7.37 8.45
C MET A 600 9.54 5.85 8.39
N THR A 601 8.37 5.43 7.91
CA THR A 601 8.03 4.01 7.79
C THR A 601 8.04 3.62 6.32
N LEU A 602 9.00 2.78 5.96
CA LEU A 602 9.20 2.24 4.62
C LEU A 602 8.22 1.08 4.37
N VAL A 603 7.70 1.06 3.16
CA VAL A 603 6.75 0.08 2.67
C VAL A 603 7.19 -0.42 1.30
N ASP A 604 6.75 -1.62 0.96
CA ASP A 604 6.93 -2.16 -0.40
C ASP A 604 8.39 -2.12 -0.94
N PRO A 605 9.39 -2.60 -0.17
CA PRO A 605 10.75 -2.67 -0.68
C PRO A 605 10.88 -3.79 -1.72
N GLN A 606 11.61 -3.49 -2.80
CA GLN A 606 12.05 -4.49 -3.76
C GLN A 606 13.48 -4.91 -3.46
N SER A 607 13.90 -6.01 -4.08
CA SER A 607 15.23 -6.55 -3.88
C SER A 607 15.79 -7.19 -5.14
N HIS A 608 17.10 -7.16 -5.25
CA HIS A 608 17.86 -7.93 -6.21
C HIS A 608 18.82 -8.85 -5.48
N SER A 609 18.85 -10.12 -5.86
CA SER A 609 19.67 -11.13 -5.19
C SER A 609 20.72 -11.75 -6.13
N SER A 610 21.89 -12.09 -5.60
CA SER A 610 22.95 -12.77 -6.35
C SER A 610 22.54 -14.21 -6.71
N GLU A 611 21.85 -14.88 -5.79
CA GLU A 611 21.41 -16.28 -5.86
C GLU A 611 20.13 -16.49 -6.69
N ALA A 612 19.57 -15.41 -7.22
CA ALA A 612 18.33 -15.43 -7.97
C ALA A 612 18.32 -16.56 -9.03
N ASP A 613 17.48 -17.59 -8.91
CA ASP A 613 17.33 -18.62 -9.94
C ASP A 613 16.67 -17.99 -11.18
N THR A 614 17.37 -17.97 -12.32
CA THR A 614 16.85 -17.42 -13.58
C THR A 614 15.47 -17.93 -13.98
N THR A 615 15.06 -19.10 -13.50
CA THR A 615 13.77 -19.72 -13.85
C THR A 615 12.64 -19.45 -12.86
N ARG A 616 12.94 -18.97 -11.65
CA ARG A 616 11.96 -18.81 -10.55
C ARG A 616 12.07 -17.47 -9.81
N ARG A 617 12.58 -16.45 -10.48
CA ARG A 617 12.68 -15.10 -9.92
C ARG A 617 11.30 -14.45 -9.77
N PRO A 618 11.05 -13.75 -8.65
CA PRO A 618 10.02 -12.73 -8.60
C PRO A 618 10.21 -11.73 -9.74
N TYR A 619 9.13 -11.14 -10.26
CA TYR A 619 9.22 -10.30 -11.46
C TYR A 619 10.12 -9.06 -11.30
N TRP A 620 10.35 -8.62 -10.05
CA TRP A 620 11.22 -7.48 -9.73
C TRP A 620 12.70 -7.88 -9.53
N ASP A 621 13.01 -9.16 -9.24
CA ASP A 621 14.39 -9.57 -8.98
C ASP A 621 15.14 -9.78 -10.30
N MET A 622 15.85 -8.74 -10.70
CA MET A 622 16.67 -8.71 -11.92
C MET A 622 18.07 -9.30 -11.72
N GLY A 623 18.36 -9.82 -10.51
CA GLY A 623 19.56 -10.58 -10.18
C GLY A 623 20.86 -9.77 -10.12
N PRO A 624 22.03 -10.43 -10.27
CA PRO A 624 23.34 -9.83 -10.06
C PRO A 624 23.64 -8.60 -10.94
N ASN A 625 23.07 -8.55 -12.14
CA ASN A 625 23.29 -7.43 -13.06
C ASN A 625 22.64 -6.15 -12.53
N ALA A 626 21.47 -6.26 -11.90
CA ALA A 626 20.78 -5.11 -11.35
C ALA A 626 21.44 -4.64 -10.04
N ILE A 627 21.97 -5.54 -9.21
CA ILE A 627 22.87 -5.20 -8.09
C ILE A 627 24.04 -4.33 -8.60
N LYS A 628 24.75 -4.79 -9.64
CA LYS A 628 25.87 -4.04 -10.23
C LYS A 628 25.46 -2.70 -10.82
N THR A 629 24.28 -2.61 -11.43
CA THR A 629 23.77 -1.35 -12.00
C THR A 629 23.43 -0.36 -10.90
N PHE A 630 22.69 -0.81 -9.88
CA PHE A 630 22.32 0.00 -8.72
C PHE A 630 23.57 0.56 -8.02
N LEU A 631 24.55 -0.30 -7.75
CA LEU A 631 25.78 0.13 -7.06
C LEU A 631 26.63 1.09 -7.92
N ARG A 632 26.67 0.90 -9.24
CA ARG A 632 27.30 1.87 -10.15
C ARG A 632 26.61 3.24 -10.14
N HIS A 633 25.28 3.28 -9.96
CA HIS A 633 24.55 4.54 -9.81
C HIS A 633 24.84 5.17 -8.45
N HIS A 634 24.81 4.38 -7.38
CA HIS A 634 25.10 4.85 -6.02
C HIS A 634 26.49 5.46 -5.89
N LEU A 635 27.52 4.80 -6.41
CA LEU A 635 28.90 5.26 -6.31
C LEU A 635 29.14 6.65 -6.93
N LYS A 636 28.30 7.07 -7.88
CA LYS A 636 28.38 8.42 -8.47
C LYS A 636 27.99 9.51 -7.47
N VAL A 637 27.05 9.25 -6.57
CA VAL A 637 26.52 10.21 -5.58
C VAL A 637 26.99 9.92 -4.16
N CYS A 638 27.62 8.77 -3.93
CA CYS A 638 28.04 8.32 -2.60
C CYS A 638 28.99 9.29 -1.90
N HIS A 639 29.85 9.99 -2.65
CA HIS A 639 30.81 10.94 -2.10
C HIS A 639 30.14 12.23 -1.60
N GLU A 640 28.98 12.59 -2.15
CA GLU A 640 28.16 13.74 -1.73
C GLU A 640 27.27 13.40 -0.53
N ASN A 641 26.99 12.10 -0.31
CA ASN A 641 26.21 11.65 0.84
C ASN A 641 27.08 11.63 2.11
N VAL A 642 26.90 12.65 2.95
CA VAL A 642 27.63 12.81 4.22
C VAL A 642 27.49 11.60 5.14
N LEU A 643 26.32 10.94 5.17
CA LEU A 643 26.10 9.77 6.02
C LEU A 643 26.88 8.55 5.52
N CYS A 644 26.97 8.31 4.21
CA CYS A 644 27.84 7.25 3.67
C CYS A 644 29.30 7.42 4.11
N ASN A 645 29.78 8.67 4.14
CA ASN A 645 31.15 9.00 4.53
C ASN A 645 31.36 8.85 6.05
N GLN A 646 30.44 9.36 6.85
CA GLN A 646 30.48 9.25 8.32
C GLN A 646 30.43 7.79 8.78
N LEU A 647 29.62 6.98 8.10
CA LEU A 647 29.52 5.54 8.33
C LEU A 647 30.66 4.73 7.71
N GLN A 648 31.66 5.38 7.09
CA GLN A 648 32.84 4.72 6.50
C GLN A 648 32.50 3.61 5.49
N LEU A 649 31.37 3.73 4.79
CA LEU A 649 30.88 2.69 3.88
C LEU A 649 31.74 2.53 2.63
N GLN A 650 32.50 3.56 2.26
CA GLN A 650 33.41 3.52 1.11
C GLN A 650 34.67 2.67 1.37
N ASP A 651 35.11 2.61 2.63
CA ASP A 651 36.31 1.87 3.04
C ASP A 651 36.04 0.38 3.24
N LEU A 652 34.76 0.02 3.38
CA LEU A 652 34.27 -1.35 3.37
C LEU A 652 34.33 -1.86 1.93
N LYS A 653 35.55 -2.25 1.52
CA LYS A 653 35.84 -2.74 0.16
C LYS A 653 34.86 -3.84 -0.23
N MET A 654 33.97 -3.52 -1.18
CA MET A 654 33.32 -4.55 -1.96
C MET A 654 34.39 -5.13 -2.90
N GLU A 655 34.97 -6.28 -2.53
CA GLU A 655 35.77 -7.07 -3.46
C GLU A 655 34.84 -7.63 -4.54
N TYR A 656 34.51 -6.81 -5.53
CA TYR A 656 34.00 -7.35 -6.77
C TYR A 656 35.13 -8.19 -7.33
N ALA A 657 34.99 -9.52 -7.22
CA ALA A 657 35.64 -10.40 -8.16
C ALA A 657 35.19 -9.91 -9.54
N GLU A 658 35.99 -9.07 -10.17
CA GLU A 658 35.85 -8.76 -11.58
C GLU A 658 35.89 -10.13 -12.24
N VAL A 659 34.71 -10.65 -12.56
CA VAL A 659 34.57 -11.82 -13.42
C VAL A 659 35.15 -11.34 -14.72
N SER A 660 36.46 -11.52 -14.87
CA SER A 660 37.19 -10.99 -15.99
C SER A 660 36.53 -11.64 -17.17
N ASP A 661 35.87 -10.83 -18.00
CA ASP A 661 35.21 -11.24 -19.24
C ASP A 661 36.28 -11.61 -20.29
N LYS A 662 37.38 -12.23 -19.84
CA LYS A 662 38.37 -12.92 -20.63
C LYS A 662 37.66 -14.14 -21.21
N ARG A 663 36.89 -13.90 -22.27
CA ARG A 663 36.63 -14.92 -23.29
C ARG A 663 37.97 -15.62 -23.52
N PRO A 664 38.04 -16.96 -23.45
CA PRO A 664 39.26 -17.68 -23.72
C PRO A 664 39.74 -17.25 -25.10
N ARG A 665 40.82 -16.46 -25.15
CA ARG A 665 41.48 -16.14 -26.41
C ARG A 665 41.91 -17.48 -26.99
N SER A 666 41.40 -17.77 -28.18
CA SER A 666 41.80 -18.92 -29.00
C SER A 666 43.33 -19.05 -28.98
N PRO A 667 43.87 -20.28 -28.79
CA PRO A 667 45.28 -20.48 -28.54
C PRO A 667 46.10 -20.08 -29.77
N SER A 668 46.69 -18.89 -29.73
CA SER A 668 47.76 -18.52 -30.66
C SER A 668 49.02 -19.26 -30.25
N LYS A 669 49.47 -20.15 -31.14
CA LYS A 669 50.72 -20.92 -31.03
C LYS A 669 51.89 -19.98 -30.71
N SER A 670 52.64 -20.27 -29.65
CA SER A 670 54.06 -19.91 -29.58
C SER A 670 54.87 -21.11 -29.07
N PRO A 671 56.11 -21.28 -29.55
CA PRO A 671 57.00 -22.34 -29.11
C PRO A 671 57.84 -21.90 -27.90
N GLU A 672 57.96 -22.81 -26.93
CA GLU A 672 59.24 -23.31 -26.41
C GLU A 672 60.24 -22.26 -25.82
N GLN A 673 60.63 -22.25 -24.53
CA GLN A 673 61.33 -23.31 -23.79
C GLN A 673 61.66 -22.86 -22.33
N ARG A 674 61.86 -23.86 -21.46
CA ARG A 674 62.83 -23.95 -20.32
C ARG A 674 62.46 -23.59 -18.86
N LYS A 675 62.47 -24.69 -18.08
CA LYS A 675 63.15 -24.98 -16.78
C LYS A 675 62.33 -24.92 -15.46
N LYS A 676 62.04 -26.14 -14.95
CA LYS A 676 61.76 -26.51 -13.53
C LYS A 676 63.09 -26.58 -12.71
N PRO A 677 63.08 -26.64 -11.35
CA PRO A 677 62.85 -27.90 -10.59
C PRO A 677 62.08 -27.72 -9.23
N ARG A 678 61.07 -28.55 -8.94
CA ARG A 678 61.01 -29.71 -7.99
C ARG A 678 60.87 -29.39 -6.49
N THR A 679 59.83 -29.98 -5.88
CA THR A 679 59.90 -30.81 -4.65
C THR A 679 58.67 -31.74 -4.58
N ALA A 680 58.83 -32.86 -3.86
CA ALA A 680 58.14 -34.15 -4.02
C ALA A 680 57.18 -34.48 -2.84
N PRO A 681 56.41 -35.59 -2.90
CA PRO A 681 55.12 -35.77 -2.22
C PRO A 681 55.17 -36.69 -0.98
N LEU A 682 54.07 -36.74 -0.22
CA LEU A 682 53.79 -37.76 0.80
C LEU A 682 52.47 -38.50 0.53
N ARG A 683 52.55 -39.83 0.65
CA ARG A 683 51.48 -40.82 0.53
C ARG A 683 50.79 -41.05 1.88
N HIS A 684 49.51 -41.42 1.85
CA HIS A 684 48.82 -42.51 2.58
C HIS A 684 47.38 -42.54 2.01
N GLY A 685 46.61 -43.61 1.88
CA GLY A 685 46.57 -44.95 2.46
C GLY A 685 45.07 -45.29 2.57
N THR A 686 44.63 -46.37 1.93
CA THR A 686 43.24 -46.75 1.64
C THR A 686 42.52 -47.56 2.74
N SER A 687 41.19 -47.47 2.80
CA SER A 687 40.13 -48.38 3.33
C SER A 687 39.02 -47.51 3.99
N ASP A 688 37.71 -47.67 3.85
CA ASP A 688 36.85 -48.85 3.67
C ASP A 688 35.44 -48.51 3.12
N SER A 689 34.79 -49.55 2.61
CA SER A 689 33.33 -49.83 2.57
C SER A 689 32.37 -48.91 1.79
N LEU A 690 31.81 -49.47 0.71
CA LEU A 690 30.68 -48.94 -0.07
C LEU A 690 29.37 -49.61 0.37
N LEU A 691 28.35 -48.81 0.67
CA LEU A 691 26.94 -49.16 0.47
C LEU A 691 26.50 -48.55 -0.87
N THR A 692 25.92 -49.36 -1.75
CA THR A 692 25.64 -49.00 -3.15
C THR A 692 24.34 -48.21 -3.31
N VAL A 693 24.41 -47.16 -4.15
CA VAL A 693 23.34 -46.26 -4.61
C VAL A 693 22.13 -46.99 -5.25
N GLU A 694 22.24 -48.28 -5.54
CA GLU A 694 21.16 -49.08 -6.14
C GLU A 694 19.94 -49.31 -5.22
N GLU A 695 20.10 -49.28 -3.90
CA GLU A 695 18.96 -49.50 -2.97
C GLU A 695 18.11 -48.24 -2.77
N PHE A 696 18.69 -47.05 -2.92
CA PHE A 696 17.97 -45.78 -2.76
C PHE A 696 17.06 -45.45 -3.97
N ILE A 697 17.45 -45.93 -5.16
CA ILE A 697 16.70 -45.70 -6.41
C ILE A 697 15.49 -46.63 -6.52
N ARG A 698 15.55 -47.85 -5.94
CA ARG A 698 14.41 -48.79 -5.95
C ARG A 698 13.23 -48.34 -5.07
N LEU A 699 13.48 -47.58 -3.99
CA LEU A 699 12.41 -47.16 -3.06
C LEU A 699 11.59 -45.94 -3.56
N ASN A 700 12.18 -45.05 -4.35
CA ASN A 700 11.51 -43.80 -4.75
C ASN A 700 10.67 -43.92 -6.03
N VAL A 701 10.94 -44.91 -6.88
CA VAL A 701 10.19 -45.11 -8.14
C VAL A 701 8.91 -45.93 -7.92
N VAL A 702 8.90 -46.88 -6.98
CA VAL A 702 7.72 -47.72 -6.69
C VAL A 702 6.62 -46.94 -5.95
N THR A 703 6.99 -45.91 -5.19
CA THR A 703 6.06 -45.14 -4.33
C THR A 703 5.29 -44.05 -5.09
N ARG A 704 5.79 -43.58 -6.23
CA ARG A 704 5.12 -42.51 -7.04
C ARG A 704 4.19 -43.04 -8.12
N VAL A 705 4.37 -44.28 -8.59
CA VAL A 705 3.49 -44.90 -9.58
C VAL A 705 2.20 -45.45 -8.94
N SER A 706 2.26 -45.89 -7.68
CA SER A 706 1.11 -46.41 -6.94
C SER A 706 0.10 -45.34 -6.51
N HIS A 707 0.53 -44.08 -6.32
CA HIS A 707 -0.34 -42.99 -5.87
C HIS A 707 -1.17 -42.33 -7.00
N TRP A 708 -0.80 -42.55 -8.26
CA TRP A 708 -1.52 -41.98 -9.42
C TRP A 708 -2.59 -42.93 -9.97
N SER A 709 -2.42 -44.24 -9.79
CA SER A 709 -3.38 -45.26 -10.26
C SER A 709 -4.67 -45.35 -9.42
N THR A 710 -4.69 -44.82 -8.20
CA THR A 710 -5.85 -44.90 -7.28
C THR A 710 -6.87 -43.77 -7.43
N LYS A 711 -6.61 -42.75 -8.26
CA LYS A 711 -7.48 -41.56 -8.38
C LYS A 711 -8.31 -41.47 -9.66
N MET A 712 -8.25 -42.49 -10.53
CA MET A 712 -8.96 -42.54 -11.82
C MET A 712 -9.94 -43.72 -11.96
N GLY A 713 -10.17 -44.49 -10.90
CA GLY A 713 -11.05 -45.66 -10.92
C GLY A 713 -12.31 -45.48 -10.07
N ASP A 714 -13.15 -44.49 -10.37
CA ASP A 714 -14.54 -44.47 -9.88
C ASP A 714 -15.34 -43.33 -10.51
N LYS A 715 -15.84 -43.50 -11.75
CA LYS A 715 -17.04 -42.83 -12.28
C LYS A 715 -17.57 -43.58 -13.51
N SER A 716 -18.32 -44.65 -13.28
CA SER A 716 -19.19 -45.23 -14.31
C SER A 716 -20.54 -45.60 -13.71
N SER A 717 -21.40 -44.62 -13.50
CA SER A 717 -22.85 -44.83 -13.43
C SER A 717 -23.56 -43.49 -13.58
N LEU A 718 -23.97 -43.14 -14.80
CA LEU A 718 -25.20 -42.37 -15.00
C LEU A 718 -25.67 -42.47 -16.44
N SER A 719 -26.92 -42.87 -16.53
CA SER A 719 -27.74 -43.18 -17.67
C SER A 719 -28.27 -41.94 -18.40
N SER A 720 -28.31 -42.04 -19.73
CA SER A 720 -29.29 -41.50 -20.67
C SER A 720 -29.94 -40.14 -20.36
N GLY A 721 -29.52 -39.11 -21.09
CA GLY A 721 -30.25 -37.85 -21.27
C GLY A 721 -29.64 -37.10 -22.45
N THR A 722 -30.44 -36.86 -23.48
CA THR A 722 -30.13 -36.26 -24.78
C THR A 722 -29.63 -34.81 -24.69
N GLU A 723 -28.51 -34.49 -25.35
CA GLU A 723 -28.35 -33.29 -26.20
C GLU A 723 -26.99 -33.26 -26.91
N GLN A 724 -27.02 -32.89 -28.19
CA GLN A 724 -25.89 -32.77 -29.11
C GLN A 724 -25.16 -31.42 -28.88
N ASP A 725 -23.88 -31.46 -28.50
CA ASP A 725 -22.76 -30.66 -29.07
C ASP A 725 -21.55 -30.66 -28.13
N SER A 726 -20.61 -31.59 -28.29
CA SER A 726 -19.27 -31.45 -27.69
C SER A 726 -18.19 -32.43 -28.20
N THR A 727 -18.22 -32.87 -29.47
CA THR A 727 -17.26 -33.86 -29.99
C THR A 727 -15.94 -33.31 -30.53
N SER A 728 -15.68 -31.99 -30.47
CA SER A 728 -14.39 -31.43 -30.97
C SER A 728 -13.30 -31.25 -29.90
N LYS A 729 -13.62 -31.18 -28.60
CA LYS A 729 -12.59 -30.87 -27.56
C LYS A 729 -11.80 -32.08 -27.04
N TYR A 730 -12.36 -33.29 -27.12
CA TYR A 730 -11.70 -34.50 -26.60
C TYR A 730 -10.69 -35.12 -27.58
N GLY A 731 -10.88 -34.92 -28.89
CA GLY A 731 -9.93 -35.38 -29.91
C GLY A 731 -8.56 -34.69 -29.83
N TYR A 732 -8.53 -33.41 -29.46
CA TYR A 732 -7.28 -32.63 -29.36
C TYR A 732 -6.43 -33.01 -28.16
N ALA A 733 -7.03 -33.34 -27.02
CA ALA A 733 -6.29 -33.76 -25.83
C ALA A 733 -5.58 -35.11 -26.04
N CYS A 734 -6.26 -36.09 -26.63
CA CYS A 734 -5.65 -37.40 -26.93
C CYS A 734 -4.53 -37.30 -27.98
N MET A 735 -4.70 -36.48 -29.02
CA MET A 735 -3.67 -36.28 -30.05
C MET A 735 -2.44 -35.56 -29.50
N TYR A 736 -2.61 -34.59 -28.59
CA TYR A 736 -1.52 -33.85 -27.97
C TYR A 736 -0.69 -34.73 -27.02
N THR A 737 -1.34 -35.62 -26.27
CA THR A 737 -0.65 -36.59 -25.40
C THR A 737 0.14 -37.64 -26.21
N ILE A 738 -0.43 -38.15 -27.31
CA ILE A 738 0.28 -39.09 -28.21
C ILE A 738 1.48 -38.41 -28.88
N PHE A 739 1.35 -37.13 -29.25
CA PHE A 739 2.44 -36.34 -29.84
C PHE A 739 3.58 -36.09 -28.83
N LEU A 740 3.26 -35.77 -27.57
CA LEU A 740 4.25 -35.59 -26.50
C LEU A 740 4.96 -36.90 -26.14
N MET A 741 4.25 -38.03 -26.11
CA MET A 741 4.88 -39.33 -25.84
C MET A 741 5.81 -39.78 -26.98
N LYS A 742 5.45 -39.53 -28.24
CA LYS A 742 6.35 -39.79 -29.39
C LYS A 742 7.60 -38.91 -29.36
N ARG A 743 7.48 -37.65 -28.91
CA ARG A 743 8.60 -36.71 -28.81
C ARG A 743 9.57 -37.08 -27.68
N TYR A 744 9.05 -37.57 -26.55
CA TYR A 744 9.86 -38.10 -25.45
C TYR A 744 10.55 -39.42 -25.81
N ALA A 745 9.86 -40.34 -26.50
CA ALA A 745 10.45 -41.59 -26.99
C ALA A 745 11.57 -41.33 -28.00
N TRP A 746 11.38 -40.37 -28.91
CA TRP A 746 12.39 -39.99 -29.91
C TRP A 746 13.64 -39.34 -29.27
N ALA A 747 13.44 -38.49 -28.26
CA ALA A 747 14.54 -37.86 -27.50
C ALA A 747 15.35 -38.89 -26.67
N ALA A 748 14.70 -39.93 -26.16
CA ALA A 748 15.37 -41.01 -25.43
C ALA A 748 16.25 -41.90 -26.35
N THR A 749 15.85 -42.10 -27.61
CA THR A 749 16.66 -42.82 -28.61
C THR A 749 17.86 -42.04 -29.15
N PHE A 750 17.83 -40.71 -29.13
CA PHE A 750 18.90 -39.89 -29.73
C PHE A 750 20.12 -39.70 -28.82
N HIS A 751 19.99 -39.97 -27.51
CA HIS A 751 21.05 -39.75 -26.52
C HIS A 751 21.96 -40.96 -26.25
N ASN A 752 21.74 -42.10 -26.91
CA ASN A 752 22.62 -43.28 -26.81
C ASN A 752 23.42 -43.50 -28.11
N LYS A 753 24.43 -42.67 -28.33
CA LYS A 753 25.47 -42.94 -29.33
C LYS A 753 26.66 -43.64 -28.66
N ASN A 754 26.53 -44.96 -28.51
CA ASN A 754 27.60 -45.94 -28.50
C ASN A 754 26.96 -47.32 -28.42
N PHE A 755 26.42 -47.80 -29.56
CA PHE A 755 26.13 -49.21 -29.71
C PHE A 755 26.35 -49.62 -31.16
N ASP A 756 27.25 -50.58 -31.32
CA ASP A 756 27.69 -51.15 -32.59
C ASP A 756 26.53 -51.91 -33.25
N GLY A 757 26.39 -51.74 -34.56
CA GLY A 757 25.25 -52.21 -35.31
C GLY A 757 25.38 -53.69 -35.62
N THR A 758 24.68 -54.54 -34.88
CA THR A 758 24.18 -55.83 -35.38
C THR A 758 22.91 -56.26 -34.61
N ARG A 759 21.92 -56.73 -35.38
CA ARG A 759 20.61 -57.31 -34.98
C ARG A 759 19.46 -56.32 -34.69
N PHE A 760 18.75 -56.00 -35.76
CA PHE A 760 17.36 -55.55 -35.74
C PHE A 760 16.52 -56.62 -36.44
N ASP A 761 16.10 -57.64 -35.69
CA ASP A 761 15.06 -58.60 -36.07
C ASP A 761 14.65 -59.32 -34.78
N GLU A 762 13.72 -58.72 -34.05
CA GLU A 762 12.81 -59.36 -33.09
C GLU A 762 12.14 -58.27 -32.23
N LEU A 763 10.91 -57.89 -32.60
CA LEU A 763 9.79 -57.59 -31.70
C LEU A 763 8.62 -57.08 -32.53
N ARG A 764 7.81 -58.04 -32.99
CA ARG A 764 6.41 -57.85 -33.39
C ARG A 764 5.53 -57.95 -32.13
N ASP A 765 4.51 -57.09 -32.12
CA ASP A 765 3.28 -57.10 -31.31
C ASP A 765 3.32 -56.84 -29.78
N PRO A 766 2.55 -55.82 -29.31
CA PRO A 766 2.17 -55.67 -27.92
C PRO A 766 0.72 -56.11 -27.71
N ILE A 767 0.49 -57.17 -26.93
CA ILE A 767 -0.69 -57.44 -26.07
C ILE A 767 -0.41 -58.79 -25.43
N SER A 768 -0.16 -58.80 -24.11
CA SER A 768 -0.56 -59.88 -23.17
C SER A 768 0.08 -59.68 -21.79
N LEU A 769 -0.72 -59.97 -20.76
CA LEU A 769 -0.39 -60.31 -19.36
C LEU A 769 -0.15 -59.16 -18.35
N LEU A 770 -1.20 -58.88 -17.57
CA LEU A 770 -1.26 -59.35 -16.18
C LEU A 770 -2.70 -59.33 -15.65
N LEU A 771 -3.32 -60.50 -15.66
CA LEU A 771 -4.54 -60.84 -14.91
C LEU A 771 -4.11 -61.40 -13.55
N LEU A 772 -4.55 -60.80 -12.45
CA LEU A 772 -4.66 -61.49 -11.16
C LEU A 772 -6.05 -61.25 -10.57
N ARG A 773 -6.77 -62.35 -10.36
CA ARG A 773 -8.13 -62.45 -9.80
C ARG A 773 -8.11 -62.23 -8.28
N PRO A 774 -9.13 -61.60 -7.68
CA PRO A 774 -9.43 -61.72 -6.25
C PRO A 774 -10.30 -62.95 -5.97
N ARG A 775 -10.09 -63.57 -4.80
CA ARG A 775 -10.89 -64.70 -4.27
C ARG A 775 -12.22 -64.21 -3.66
N HIS A 776 -13.32 -64.87 -4.03
CA HIS A 776 -14.60 -64.91 -3.29
C HIS A 776 -14.46 -65.78 -2.02
N HIS A 777 -15.13 -65.55 -0.88
CA HIS A 777 -16.55 -65.75 -0.51
C HIS A 777 -16.67 -65.56 1.05
N PRO A 778 -17.85 -65.61 1.73
CA PRO A 778 -19.24 -65.44 1.27
C PRO A 778 -20.11 -64.52 2.16
N CYS A 779 -21.29 -64.28 1.58
CA CYS A 779 -22.52 -63.63 2.03
C CYS A 779 -23.13 -64.18 3.34
N ARG A 780 -23.78 -63.31 4.13
CA ARG A 780 -24.97 -63.67 4.92
C ARG A 780 -26.05 -62.60 4.72
N ARG A 781 -27.22 -63.08 4.35
CA ARG A 781 -28.43 -62.34 3.93
C ARG A 781 -29.44 -62.50 5.06
N GLU A 782 -30.09 -61.43 5.48
CA GLU A 782 -31.38 -61.50 6.18
C GLU A 782 -32.24 -60.29 5.81
N GLU A 783 -33.53 -60.57 5.72
CA GLU A 783 -34.55 -59.91 4.91
C GLU A 783 -35.38 -58.86 5.66
N LEU A 784 -35.96 -57.95 4.86
CA LEU A 784 -37.27 -57.30 4.98
C LEU A 784 -37.73 -56.73 6.34
N LYS A 785 -38.08 -55.43 6.34
CA LYS A 785 -39.48 -54.98 6.28
C LYS A 785 -39.62 -53.48 6.04
N SER A 786 -40.73 -53.17 5.37
CA SER A 786 -41.10 -51.96 4.66
C SER A 786 -42.05 -51.03 5.42
N ARG A 787 -42.15 -49.77 4.92
CA ARG A 787 -43.29 -48.81 4.94
C ARG A 787 -43.50 -47.91 6.19
N PRO A 788 -44.19 -46.76 6.05
CA PRO A 788 -44.01 -45.67 5.07
C PRO A 788 -44.14 -44.25 5.69
N ALA A 789 -43.94 -43.22 4.87
CA ALA A 789 -44.21 -41.81 5.15
C ALA A 789 -45.70 -41.49 5.42
N PRO A 790 -45.99 -40.25 5.85
CA PRO A 790 -46.98 -39.48 5.11
C PRO A 790 -46.54 -38.05 4.77
N ALA A 791 -47.09 -37.57 3.66
CA ALA A 791 -47.10 -36.19 3.19
C ALA A 791 -48.36 -35.46 3.66
N ASP A 792 -48.43 -34.18 3.29
CA ASP A 792 -49.56 -33.22 3.27
C ASP A 792 -49.53 -32.15 4.38
N ASN A 793 -49.93 -30.89 4.20
CA ASN A 793 -50.09 -29.95 3.07
C ASN A 793 -50.61 -28.63 3.72
N ILE A 794 -50.52 -27.48 3.02
CA ILE A 794 -51.37 -26.26 3.11
C ILE A 794 -51.02 -25.11 4.11
N ASN A 795 -50.60 -23.99 3.48
CA ASN A 795 -50.99 -22.55 3.58
C ASN A 795 -51.33 -21.82 4.91
N ALA A 796 -50.57 -20.72 5.09
CA ALA A 796 -50.96 -19.30 5.18
C ALA A 796 -51.72 -18.71 6.40
N LEU A 797 -51.33 -17.44 6.67
CA LEU A 797 -51.98 -16.33 7.38
C LEU A 797 -51.68 -16.06 8.87
N SER A 798 -50.84 -15.03 9.05
CA SER A 798 -51.05 -13.79 9.81
C SER A 798 -51.36 -13.80 11.32
N ASN A 799 -50.64 -12.88 11.98
CA ASN A 799 -50.98 -12.03 13.14
C ASN A 799 -50.30 -12.36 14.48
N ASN A 800 -49.48 -11.38 14.89
CA ASN A 800 -49.24 -10.83 16.22
C ASN A 800 -50.03 -11.48 17.38
N VAL A 801 -49.31 -11.80 18.47
CA VAL A 801 -49.46 -11.19 19.80
C VAL A 801 -48.37 -11.76 20.73
N ALA A 802 -47.81 -10.88 21.54
CA ALA A 802 -46.83 -11.16 22.59
C ALA A 802 -47.37 -12.11 23.68
N ALA A 803 -46.52 -12.98 24.20
CA ALA A 803 -46.60 -13.45 25.59
C ALA A 803 -45.26 -14.01 26.05
N ASN A 804 -44.77 -13.44 27.16
CA ASN A 804 -43.69 -13.97 27.98
C ASN A 804 -44.00 -15.40 28.43
N SER A 805 -42.98 -16.26 28.45
CA SER A 805 -42.84 -17.27 29.51
C SER A 805 -41.38 -17.72 29.62
N ALA A 806 -40.87 -17.52 30.83
CA ALA A 806 -39.57 -17.95 31.29
C ALA A 806 -39.50 -19.48 31.41
N LEU A 807 -38.39 -20.07 30.99
CA LEU A 807 -37.89 -21.33 31.53
C LEU A 807 -36.36 -21.27 31.58
N LEU A 808 -35.83 -21.28 32.81
CA LEU A 808 -34.44 -21.57 33.15
C LEU A 808 -34.09 -23.02 32.78
N PRO A 809 -32.82 -23.30 32.53
CA PRO A 809 -32.19 -24.46 33.17
C PRO A 809 -30.81 -24.10 33.79
N PRO A 810 -30.22 -25.02 34.58
CA PRO A 810 -29.62 -24.67 35.86
C PRO A 810 -28.13 -24.34 35.82
N SER A 811 -27.73 -23.69 36.91
CA SER A 811 -26.38 -23.43 37.37
C SER A 811 -25.57 -24.69 37.67
N THR A 812 -24.38 -24.76 37.08
CA THR A 812 -23.16 -25.37 37.63
C THR A 812 -22.05 -24.37 37.33
N GLY A 813 -21.49 -23.61 38.26
CA GLY A 813 -20.78 -24.11 39.43
C GLY A 813 -19.32 -24.34 39.02
N ASN A 814 -18.51 -23.28 38.99
CA ASN A 814 -17.05 -23.34 39.14
C ASN A 814 -16.49 -21.94 39.44
N THR A 815 -16.15 -21.76 40.71
CA THR A 815 -15.31 -20.70 41.25
C THR A 815 -13.85 -20.94 40.84
N PHE A 816 -13.22 -19.95 40.20
CA PHE A 816 -11.77 -19.83 40.17
C PHE A 816 -11.39 -18.45 40.71
N ASP A 817 -10.60 -18.48 41.78
CA ASP A 817 -10.04 -17.33 42.46
C ASP A 817 -9.10 -16.55 41.54
N ALA A 818 -9.33 -15.24 41.43
CA ALA A 818 -8.42 -14.31 40.80
C ALA A 818 -7.34 -13.90 41.80
N VAL A 819 -6.13 -14.45 41.65
CA VAL A 819 -4.92 -13.96 42.31
C VAL A 819 -4.41 -12.75 41.52
N HIS A 820 -4.55 -11.57 42.11
CA HIS A 820 -3.86 -10.36 41.68
C HIS A 820 -2.34 -10.53 41.91
N VAL A 821 -1.55 -10.53 40.85
CA VAL A 821 -0.09 -10.35 40.92
C VAL A 821 0.25 -9.02 40.24
N SER A 822 0.71 -8.06 41.04
CA SER A 822 1.31 -6.80 40.59
C SER A 822 2.76 -7.06 40.14
N PRO A 823 3.25 -6.50 39.03
CA PRO A 823 4.67 -6.55 38.70
C PRO A 823 5.40 -5.33 39.28
N THR A 824 6.27 -5.59 40.26
CA THR A 824 7.34 -4.69 40.69
C THR A 824 8.49 -4.69 39.68
N MET A 825 8.87 -3.51 39.21
CA MET A 825 10.07 -3.25 38.40
C MET A 825 11.33 -3.24 39.30
N PRO A 826 12.46 -3.81 38.88
CA PRO A 826 13.74 -3.59 39.56
C PRO A 826 14.50 -2.41 38.94
N SER A 827 14.94 -1.49 39.80
CA SER A 827 15.91 -0.44 39.51
C SER A 827 17.33 -1.01 39.50
N THR A 828 18.12 -0.67 38.48
CA THR A 828 19.58 -0.82 38.52
C THR A 828 20.24 0.45 38.01
N THR A 829 20.89 1.17 38.93
CA THR A 829 21.97 2.13 38.68
C THR A 829 23.31 1.36 38.64
N PRO A 830 24.27 1.72 37.77
CA PRO A 830 25.61 1.16 37.82
C PRO A 830 26.60 2.10 38.55
N PRO A 831 27.75 1.58 39.03
CA PRO A 831 28.94 2.38 39.32
C PRO A 831 29.63 2.88 38.04
#